data_AF-A0A3M7HNV4-F1
#
_entry.id   AF-A0A3M7HNV4-F1
#
_cell.length_a   1.000
_cell.length_b   1.000
_cell.length_c   1.000
_cell.angle_alpha   90.00
_cell.angle_beta   90.00
_cell.angle_gamma   90.00
#
_symmetry.space_group_name_H-M   'P 1'
#
loop_
_entity.id
_entity.type
_entity.pdbx_description
1 polymer ?
#
loop_
_entity_poly.entity_id
_entity_poly.type
_entity_poly.pdbx_seq_one_letter_code
_entity_poly.pdbx_strand_id
1 'polypeptide(L)'
;MTPVRVIPSIDEQITNAQARSARKDSIIMPERSEANAKEATQAFSKEKLAPFMSHQNPESKPGVTFAAQDKLPKLPIPDLKQTCERYLAALDPLQTAREHADSERAVAEFMRSDGPQLQEKLKEYASGRSSYIEQFCELDCDSESRYDSYLNFDNPVVLNLNPFFLLEDDPTPARNNQVTRAASLVISALSFVRAVRKEELPPDMLRGQPLDMYQYSRMFGTARIPTDNGCHIGQDPTAKHVVVLCRGQFYWFDVMDDNHDLIMTEKDMSLNLQVIVDDAEQTPIHDAAKGALGVLSTENRKIWSGLRDLMSKDEGSNNSDCLSIVDSALFILDLDHTEPLDSAGLCMNMLCGTSEIERGVQVGTCMNRWYDKLQIIVCKNGSAGINFEHTGVDGHTVLRFASDVYTDTILRFAKSINGQAPSLWASQSPDPSKRDPSSFGDVSTTPHKLEWDMVPELSTALRFAETRLADLIQQNEFQTLEFGHYGKNFITSMGFSPDAFIQMAFQAAYYGMYGRVESMYEPAMTKVFFHGRTEAVRQVTHESVDFIRTFWGENPPTNKVEKLRKACEKHTAITKEAAKAQGQDRHLYALMCLWQRSVDAGESDSMSATDGGSTNGYSSPVSDRDGVPSPNRASMASEEGSVQSSRSPTGQQQQQQQHAVMPALFADAGWDKINNTILSTSNCGNPSLRHFGFGPTSGEGFGIGYIIKDGSISICASSKHRQTRRFIEAMESYFLEMRKLLRQTQRRGTSADKNASRAREAEEKRPKGQRLKSRGRVIKGEIHPGRGPEDAESTDGTDDGLGGYGFFDAGMLAQALKAKDEVAEKPSEKAAHQRREVGKKLRLMEY
;
A
#
# COMPACT_ATOMS: atom_id res chain seq x y z
N MET A 1 -32.91 -48.28 -68.35
CA MET A 1 -32.62 -46.86 -68.63
C MET A 1 -32.69 -46.10 -67.31
N THR A 2 -31.53 -45.79 -66.77
CA THR A 2 -31.34 -44.97 -65.56
C THR A 2 -30.19 -44.03 -65.92
N PRO A 3 -30.34 -42.69 -65.86
CA PRO A 3 -29.38 -41.78 -66.46
C PRO A 3 -28.21 -41.49 -65.51
N VAL A 4 -27.03 -41.44 -66.11
CA VAL A 4 -25.73 -41.11 -65.51
C VAL A 4 -25.70 -39.62 -65.13
N ARG A 5 -25.33 -39.31 -63.88
CA ARG A 5 -25.08 -37.93 -63.41
C ARG A 5 -23.70 -37.46 -63.88
N VAL A 6 -23.69 -36.35 -64.61
CA VAL A 6 -22.49 -35.61 -65.03
C VAL A 6 -22.02 -34.72 -63.88
N ILE A 7 -20.72 -34.74 -63.59
CA ILE A 7 -20.05 -33.89 -62.60
C ILE A 7 -19.64 -32.57 -63.29
N PRO A 8 -19.93 -31.38 -62.72
CA PRO A 8 -19.59 -30.11 -63.35
C PRO A 8 -18.09 -29.81 -63.25
N SER A 9 -17.56 -29.07 -64.23
CA SER A 9 -16.13 -28.77 -64.35
C SER A 9 -15.66 -27.70 -63.36
N ILE A 10 -14.36 -27.74 -63.06
CA ILE A 10 -13.65 -26.89 -62.07
C ILE A 10 -13.90 -25.38 -62.27
N ASP A 11 -14.15 -24.92 -63.50
CA ASP A 11 -14.36 -23.50 -63.79
C ASP A 11 -15.71 -22.94 -63.30
N GLU A 12 -16.75 -23.78 -63.20
CA GLU A 12 -18.07 -23.38 -62.65
C GLU A 12 -18.07 -23.30 -61.11
N GLN A 13 -17.11 -23.96 -60.45
CA GLN A 13 -16.93 -23.84 -58.99
C GLN A 13 -16.20 -22.56 -58.61
N ILE A 14 -15.33 -22.05 -59.49
CA ILE A 14 -14.56 -20.82 -59.25
C ILE A 14 -15.43 -19.57 -59.42
N THR A 15 -16.36 -19.56 -60.38
CA THR A 15 -17.26 -18.41 -60.60
C THR A 15 -18.31 -18.24 -59.49
N ASN A 16 -18.81 -19.34 -58.91
CA ASN A 16 -19.75 -19.28 -57.78
C ASN A 16 -19.09 -18.89 -56.45
N ALA A 17 -17.78 -19.10 -56.30
CA ALA A 17 -17.01 -18.63 -55.14
C ALA A 17 -16.75 -17.11 -55.21
N GLN A 18 -16.56 -16.56 -56.41
CA GLN A 18 -16.33 -15.13 -56.61
C GLN A 18 -17.61 -14.28 -56.48
N ALA A 19 -18.79 -14.82 -56.84
CA ALA A 19 -20.06 -14.10 -56.70
C ALA A 19 -20.58 -13.97 -55.24
N ARG A 20 -20.08 -14.79 -54.31
CA ARG A 20 -20.39 -14.67 -52.86
C ARG A 20 -19.41 -13.77 -52.09
N SER A 21 -18.33 -13.32 -52.74
CA SER A 21 -17.32 -12.43 -52.15
C SER A 21 -17.63 -10.94 -52.34
N ALA A 22 -18.67 -10.57 -53.09
CA ALA A 22 -18.94 -9.18 -53.50
C ALA A 22 -20.05 -8.47 -52.68
N ARG A 23 -20.44 -9.00 -51.52
CA ARG A 23 -21.30 -8.29 -50.55
C ARG A 23 -20.76 -8.46 -49.13
N LYS A 24 -19.65 -7.81 -48.86
CA LYS A 24 -19.26 -7.37 -47.51
C LYS A 24 -18.86 -5.91 -47.66
N ASP A 25 -19.74 -5.02 -47.23
CA ASP A 25 -19.39 -3.63 -46.99
C ASP A 25 -18.31 -3.64 -45.91
N SER A 26 -17.06 -3.52 -46.35
CA SER A 26 -15.91 -3.28 -45.48
C SER A 26 -16.02 -1.84 -44.97
N ILE A 27 -16.47 -1.68 -43.74
CA ILE A 27 -16.13 -0.49 -42.96
C ILE A 27 -14.64 -0.62 -42.66
N ILE A 28 -13.83 0.04 -43.48
CA ILE A 28 -12.40 0.21 -43.24
C ILE A 28 -12.29 1.07 -41.98
N MET A 29 -11.83 0.50 -40.87
CA MET A 29 -11.38 1.29 -39.73
C MET A 29 -10.03 1.92 -40.09
N PRO A 30 -9.85 3.24 -39.93
CA PRO A 30 -8.53 3.85 -40.08
C PRO A 30 -7.67 3.56 -38.84
N GLU A 31 -6.40 3.23 -39.05
CA GLU A 31 -5.24 3.54 -38.20
C GLU A 31 -5.45 3.51 -36.67
N ARG A 32 -5.71 2.34 -36.06
CA ARG A 32 -5.68 2.22 -34.58
C ARG A 32 -4.27 2.23 -33.99
N SER A 33 -3.29 1.56 -34.61
CA SER A 33 -1.91 1.51 -34.08
C SER A 33 -1.16 2.83 -34.24
N GLU A 34 -1.37 3.55 -35.35
CA GLU A 34 -0.71 4.83 -35.61
C GLU A 34 -1.29 5.97 -34.76
N ALA A 35 -2.61 5.95 -34.52
CA ALA A 35 -3.27 6.88 -33.61
C ALA A 35 -2.91 6.58 -32.14
N ASN A 36 -2.90 5.31 -31.73
CA ASN A 36 -2.50 4.92 -30.37
C ASN A 36 -1.02 5.17 -30.09
N ALA A 37 -0.10 5.03 -31.06
CA ALA A 37 1.30 5.38 -30.84
C ALA A 37 1.50 6.90 -30.69
N LYS A 38 0.73 7.71 -31.43
CA LYS A 38 0.71 9.19 -31.29
C LYS A 38 -0.01 9.65 -30.01
N GLU A 39 -1.02 8.91 -29.55
CA GLU A 39 -1.77 9.17 -28.32
C GLU A 39 -1.15 8.53 -27.06
N ALA A 40 -0.34 7.48 -27.16
CA ALA A 40 0.36 6.87 -26.02
C ALA A 40 1.44 7.79 -25.43
N THR A 41 1.97 8.70 -26.26
CA THR A 41 2.79 9.84 -25.82
C THR A 41 1.96 11.03 -25.33
N GLN A 42 0.64 11.06 -25.58
CA GLN A 42 -0.23 12.08 -25.02
C GLN A 42 -0.71 11.60 -23.66
N ALA A 43 -0.32 12.37 -22.64
CA ALA A 43 -0.88 12.27 -21.30
C ALA A 43 -2.40 12.03 -21.36
N PHE A 44 -2.92 11.20 -20.45
CA PHE A 44 -4.35 11.10 -20.19
C PHE A 44 -5.00 12.47 -20.37
N SER A 45 -6.06 12.56 -21.18
CA SER A 45 -6.78 13.83 -21.36
C SER A 45 -7.13 14.42 -19.98
N LYS A 46 -7.26 15.75 -19.84
CA LYS A 46 -7.64 16.37 -18.55
C LYS A 46 -8.89 15.74 -17.91
N GLU A 47 -9.77 15.18 -18.73
CA GLU A 47 -10.95 14.41 -18.32
C GLU A 47 -10.62 13.01 -17.77
N LYS A 48 -9.61 12.32 -18.32
CA LYS A 48 -9.08 11.04 -17.81
C LYS A 48 -8.18 11.19 -16.58
N LEU A 49 -7.64 12.39 -16.33
CA LEU A 49 -6.94 12.74 -15.08
C LEU A 49 -7.88 13.11 -13.93
N ALA A 50 -9.16 13.37 -14.23
CA ALA A 50 -10.15 13.75 -13.23
C ALA A 50 -10.71 12.51 -12.51
N PRO A 51 -10.81 12.55 -11.17
CA PRO A 51 -11.40 11.46 -10.39
C PRO A 51 -12.86 11.21 -10.81
N PHE A 52 -13.27 9.94 -10.84
CA PHE A 52 -14.67 9.59 -11.10
C PHE A 52 -15.56 10.03 -9.92
N MET A 53 -16.45 11.01 -10.17
CA MET A 53 -17.55 11.37 -9.27
C MET A 53 -18.83 11.48 -10.11
N SER A 54 -19.83 10.64 -9.84
CA SER A 54 -21.09 10.61 -10.61
C SER A 54 -21.93 11.87 -10.40
N HIS A 55 -21.64 12.66 -9.37
CA HIS A 55 -22.24 13.99 -9.14
C HIS A 55 -22.00 15.00 -10.27
N GLN A 56 -21.06 14.74 -11.19
CA GLN A 56 -20.87 15.58 -12.38
C GLN A 56 -21.80 15.21 -13.54
N ASN A 57 -22.50 14.07 -13.48
CA ASN A 57 -23.53 13.70 -14.45
C ASN A 57 -24.91 14.19 -13.96
N PRO A 58 -25.54 15.18 -14.66
CA PRO A 58 -26.84 15.74 -14.27
C PRO A 58 -27.99 14.71 -14.24
N GLU A 59 -27.83 13.57 -14.92
CA GLU A 59 -28.85 12.53 -15.02
C GLU A 59 -28.73 11.42 -13.94
N SER A 60 -27.66 11.41 -13.14
CA SER A 60 -27.46 10.40 -12.10
C SER A 60 -28.07 10.84 -10.75
N LYS A 61 -28.73 9.94 -10.03
CA LYS A 61 -29.12 10.19 -8.64
C LYS A 61 -27.84 10.28 -7.81
N PRO A 62 -27.69 11.27 -6.92
CA PRO A 62 -26.52 11.37 -6.06
C PRO A 62 -26.41 10.11 -5.20
N GLY A 63 -25.28 9.40 -5.30
CA GLY A 63 -25.07 8.19 -4.52
C GLY A 63 -24.81 8.47 -3.05
N VAL A 64 -24.75 7.41 -2.25
CA VAL A 64 -24.53 7.52 -0.81
C VAL A 64 -23.04 7.64 -0.48
N THR A 65 -22.14 7.13 -1.33
CA THR A 65 -20.69 7.05 -1.05
C THR A 65 -20.05 8.41 -0.78
N PHE A 66 -20.33 9.41 -1.61
CA PHE A 66 -19.75 10.76 -1.47
C PHE A 66 -20.69 11.77 -0.82
N ALA A 67 -21.84 11.33 -0.26
CA ALA A 67 -22.89 12.22 0.25
C ALA A 67 -22.48 13.13 1.43
N ALA A 68 -21.36 12.82 2.09
CA ALA A 68 -20.79 13.62 3.17
C ALA A 68 -19.61 14.49 2.75
N GLN A 69 -19.08 14.31 1.52
CA GLN A 69 -17.83 14.89 1.04
C GLN A 69 -17.85 16.43 1.15
N ASP A 70 -18.93 17.07 0.69
CA ASP A 70 -19.11 18.54 0.76
C ASP A 70 -19.31 19.09 2.18
N LYS A 71 -19.56 18.23 3.17
CA LYS A 71 -19.81 18.61 4.57
C LYS A 71 -18.54 18.50 5.44
N LEU A 72 -17.49 17.88 4.92
CA LEU A 72 -16.26 17.69 5.67
C LEU A 72 -15.52 19.03 5.85
N PRO A 73 -14.95 19.29 7.04
CA PRO A 73 -14.14 20.48 7.25
C PRO A 73 -12.85 20.40 6.44
N LYS A 74 -12.37 21.54 5.94
CA LYS A 74 -11.02 21.61 5.34
C LYS A 74 -9.94 21.28 6.35
N LEU A 75 -8.84 20.69 5.88
CA LEU A 75 -7.68 20.40 6.71
C LEU A 75 -7.10 21.71 7.30
N PRO A 76 -7.01 21.86 8.63
CA PRO A 76 -6.53 23.08 9.26
C PRO A 76 -5.02 23.24 9.08
N ILE A 77 -4.57 24.47 8.86
CA ILE A 77 -3.14 24.82 8.95
C ILE A 77 -2.83 25.15 10.42
N PRO A 78 -1.91 24.42 11.08
CA PRO A 78 -1.54 24.71 12.47
C PRO A 78 -0.89 26.09 12.64
N ASP A 79 -0.91 26.61 13.86
CA ASP A 79 -0.13 27.79 14.21
C ASP A 79 1.38 27.50 14.12
N LEU A 80 2.13 28.43 13.50
CA LEU A 80 3.56 28.25 13.25
C LEU A 80 4.37 28.12 14.55
N LYS A 81 4.04 28.94 15.55
CA LYS A 81 4.75 28.91 16.84
C LYS A 81 4.51 27.58 17.55
N GLN A 82 3.26 27.13 17.62
CA GLN A 82 2.93 25.83 18.20
C GLN A 82 3.62 24.67 17.45
N THR A 83 3.70 24.76 16.12
CA THR A 83 4.39 23.77 15.28
C THR A 83 5.87 23.68 15.64
N CYS A 84 6.54 24.83 15.79
CA CYS A 84 7.95 24.90 16.16
C CYS A 84 8.20 24.39 17.60
N GLU A 85 7.30 24.70 18.54
CA GLU A 85 7.37 24.19 19.92
C GLU A 85 7.23 22.66 19.95
N ARG A 86 6.29 22.08 19.19
CA ARG A 86 6.12 20.63 19.07
C ARG A 86 7.33 19.96 18.40
N TYR A 87 7.88 20.58 17.36
CA TYR A 87 9.10 20.11 16.68
C TYR A 87 10.29 20.01 17.64
N LEU A 88 10.56 21.05 18.42
CA LEU A 88 11.61 21.03 19.43
C LEU A 88 11.34 19.97 20.51
N ALA A 89 10.10 19.86 20.99
CA ALA A 89 9.74 18.85 21.98
C ALA A 89 9.91 17.40 21.48
N ALA A 90 9.69 17.15 20.18
CA ALA A 90 9.93 15.85 19.56
C ALA A 90 11.42 15.54 19.37
N LEU A 91 12.25 16.58 19.18
CA LEU A 91 13.69 16.44 18.98
C LEU A 91 14.49 16.30 20.27
N ASP A 92 14.08 16.98 21.34
CA ASP A 92 14.79 17.01 22.62
C ASP A 92 15.22 15.61 23.14
N PRO A 93 14.35 14.58 23.19
CA PRO A 93 14.76 13.25 23.65
C PRO A 93 15.72 12.50 22.71
N LEU A 94 15.91 12.98 21.46
CA LEU A 94 16.80 12.41 20.44
C LEU A 94 18.16 13.11 20.36
N GLN A 95 18.33 14.22 21.10
CA GLN A 95 19.48 15.11 20.98
C GLN A 95 20.27 15.20 22.29
N THR A 96 21.55 15.53 22.15
CA THR A 96 22.35 16.05 23.26
C THR A 96 21.96 17.50 23.54
N ALA A 97 22.25 17.99 24.75
CA ALA A 97 21.95 19.38 25.11
C ALA A 97 22.58 20.42 24.16
N ARG A 98 23.74 20.10 23.57
CA ARG A 98 24.39 20.96 22.58
C ARG A 98 23.62 20.97 21.26
N GLU A 99 23.33 19.79 20.70
CA GLU A 99 22.54 19.68 19.47
C GLU A 99 21.18 20.35 19.62
N HIS A 100 20.52 20.17 20.78
CA HIS A 100 19.22 20.78 21.03
C HIS A 100 19.29 22.31 21.08
N ALA A 101 20.29 22.87 21.77
CA ALA A 101 20.51 24.31 21.77
C ALA A 101 20.82 24.87 20.37
N ASP A 102 21.43 24.07 19.49
CA ASP A 102 21.67 24.44 18.09
C ASP A 102 20.35 24.47 17.31
N SER A 103 19.50 23.45 17.45
CA SER A 103 18.14 23.40 16.88
C SER A 103 17.24 24.53 17.39
N GLU A 104 17.29 24.87 18.69
CA GLU A 104 16.54 26.00 19.26
C GLU A 104 16.93 27.33 18.59
N ARG A 105 18.22 27.55 18.31
CA ARG A 105 18.69 28.76 17.62
C ARG A 105 18.23 28.78 16.17
N ALA A 106 18.30 27.65 15.47
CA ALA A 106 17.81 27.52 14.09
C ALA A 106 16.30 27.79 13.99
N VAL A 107 15.50 27.27 14.92
CA VAL A 107 14.06 27.53 15.01
C VAL A 107 13.78 28.99 15.35
N ALA A 108 14.53 29.59 16.28
CA ALA A 108 14.37 31.01 16.63
C ALA A 108 14.70 31.94 15.43
N GLU A 109 15.72 31.60 14.65
CA GLU A 109 16.07 32.31 13.43
C GLU A 109 14.97 32.17 12.37
N PHE A 110 14.48 30.95 12.14
CA PHE A 110 13.39 30.67 11.22
C PHE A 110 12.11 31.44 11.57
N MET A 111 11.74 31.46 12.86
CA MET A 111 10.59 32.21 13.37
C MET A 111 10.73 33.73 13.21
N ARG A 112 11.96 34.25 13.15
CA ARG A 112 12.25 35.67 12.95
C ARG A 112 12.27 36.07 11.47
N SER A 113 12.59 35.13 10.57
CA SER A 113 12.90 35.40 9.16
C SER A 113 11.92 34.70 8.20
N ASP A 114 12.28 33.51 7.70
CA ASP A 114 11.58 32.82 6.62
C ASP A 114 10.22 32.27 7.03
N GLY A 115 10.10 31.79 8.28
CA GLY A 115 8.92 31.07 8.77
C GLY A 115 7.61 31.84 8.61
N PRO A 116 7.49 33.08 9.12
CA PRO A 116 6.27 33.88 8.95
C PRO A 116 5.90 34.14 7.48
N GLN A 117 6.89 34.32 6.60
CA GLN A 117 6.65 34.56 5.17
C GLN A 117 6.13 33.30 4.48
N LEU A 118 6.76 32.14 4.77
CA LEU A 118 6.30 30.85 4.27
C LEU A 118 4.92 30.47 4.81
N GLN A 119 4.61 30.83 6.06
CA GLN A 119 3.29 30.63 6.67
C GLN A 119 2.19 31.37 5.90
N GLU A 120 2.40 32.65 5.58
CA GLU A 120 1.43 33.42 4.81
C GLU A 120 1.31 32.88 3.38
N LYS A 121 2.42 32.55 2.72
CA LYS A 121 2.40 31.86 1.42
C LYS A 121 1.62 30.55 1.46
N LEU A 122 1.72 29.78 2.54
CA LEU A 122 0.95 28.54 2.71
C LEU A 122 -0.55 28.79 2.85
N LYS A 123 -0.94 29.82 3.61
CA LYS A 123 -2.35 30.22 3.73
C LYS A 123 -2.92 30.70 2.40
N GLU A 124 -2.16 31.49 1.65
CA GLU A 124 -2.53 31.92 0.30
C GLU A 124 -2.67 30.71 -0.64
N TYR A 125 -1.68 29.81 -0.64
CA TYR A 125 -1.67 28.56 -1.42
C TYR A 125 -2.88 27.67 -1.12
N ALA A 126 -3.31 27.61 0.15
CA ALA A 126 -4.44 26.80 0.59
C ALA A 126 -5.82 27.41 0.26
N SER A 127 -5.90 28.73 0.08
CA SER A 127 -7.18 29.42 -0.14
C SER A 127 -7.94 28.93 -1.39
N GLY A 128 -7.21 28.56 -2.44
CA GLY A 128 -7.75 28.03 -3.70
C GLY A 128 -7.87 26.51 -3.77
N ARG A 129 -7.61 25.77 -2.69
CA ARG A 129 -7.47 24.29 -2.73
C ARG A 129 -8.38 23.56 -1.75
N SER A 130 -8.56 22.27 -2.03
CA SER A 130 -9.28 21.30 -1.19
C SER A 130 -8.54 21.02 0.11
N SER A 131 -7.24 20.75 0.02
CA SER A 131 -6.33 20.49 1.12
C SER A 131 -4.97 21.11 0.83
N TYR A 132 -4.29 21.63 1.86
CA TYR A 132 -2.96 22.23 1.67
C TYR A 132 -1.87 21.18 1.45
N ILE A 133 -2.09 19.93 1.90
CA ILE A 133 -1.08 18.86 1.89
C ILE A 133 -1.26 17.86 0.76
N GLU A 134 -2.52 17.58 0.37
CA GLU A 134 -2.85 16.59 -0.67
C GLU A 134 -2.05 16.85 -1.94
N GLN A 135 -1.91 18.10 -2.35
CA GLN A 135 -1.23 18.42 -3.59
C GLN A 135 0.32 18.32 -3.52
N PHE A 136 0.89 18.36 -2.32
CA PHE A 136 2.29 17.98 -2.09
C PHE A 136 2.46 16.45 -1.98
N CYS A 137 1.36 15.71 -1.90
CA CYS A 137 1.31 14.26 -1.80
C CYS A 137 0.75 13.57 -3.05
N GLU A 138 0.07 14.25 -4.00
CA GLU A 138 -0.73 13.56 -5.02
C GLU A 138 -0.96 14.22 -6.41
N LEU A 139 -0.88 15.54 -6.67
CA LEU A 139 -1.40 16.09 -7.95
C LEU A 139 -0.98 17.53 -8.36
N ASP A 140 0.01 17.75 -9.24
CA ASP A 140 -0.14 18.69 -10.38
C ASP A 140 1.09 18.67 -11.28
N CYS A 141 0.91 18.29 -12.55
CA CYS A 141 1.92 18.36 -13.61
C CYS A 141 1.83 19.65 -14.46
N ASP A 142 0.81 20.49 -14.25
CA ASP A 142 0.62 21.75 -15.00
C ASP A 142 1.42 22.93 -14.42
N SER A 143 2.12 22.72 -13.29
CA SER A 143 3.16 23.63 -12.82
C SER A 143 4.51 22.92 -12.97
N GLU A 144 5.53 23.61 -13.48
CA GLU A 144 6.93 23.17 -13.60
C GLU A 144 7.61 22.86 -12.24
N SER A 145 6.86 22.41 -11.23
CA SER A 145 7.21 22.43 -9.83
C SER A 145 7.52 21.02 -9.31
N ARG A 146 8.81 20.79 -9.09
CA ARG A 146 9.47 19.47 -8.98
C ARG A 146 9.48 18.83 -7.59
N TYR A 147 8.41 18.79 -6.78
CA TYR A 147 8.51 18.13 -5.46
C TYR A 147 7.22 17.44 -4.97
N ASP A 148 7.27 16.11 -4.88
CA ASP A 148 6.26 15.20 -4.31
C ASP A 148 6.99 14.15 -3.44
N SER A 149 6.47 13.86 -2.24
CA SER A 149 7.05 12.88 -1.29
C SER A 149 7.06 11.45 -1.81
N TYR A 150 6.19 11.15 -2.78
CA TYR A 150 6.01 9.82 -3.36
C TYR A 150 6.31 9.81 -4.86
N LEU A 151 5.82 10.79 -5.64
CA LEU A 151 5.97 10.79 -7.11
C LEU A 151 7.37 11.17 -7.61
N ASN A 152 8.15 11.94 -6.84
CA ASN A 152 9.56 12.27 -7.15
C ASN A 152 10.57 11.37 -6.43
N PHE A 153 10.08 10.27 -5.86
CA PHE A 153 10.93 9.23 -5.31
C PHE A 153 11.56 8.43 -6.46
N ASP A 154 12.82 8.72 -6.76
CA ASP A 154 13.58 8.03 -7.83
C ASP A 154 13.81 6.54 -7.52
N ASN A 155 13.78 6.16 -6.24
CA ASN A 155 13.98 4.79 -5.80
C ASN A 155 12.83 3.86 -6.24
N PRO A 156 13.12 2.55 -6.38
CA PRO A 156 12.11 1.53 -6.63
C PRO A 156 10.93 1.63 -5.66
N VAL A 157 9.70 1.46 -6.17
CA VAL A 157 8.50 1.43 -5.31
C VAL A 157 8.41 0.15 -4.48
N VAL A 158 8.96 -0.97 -5.00
CA VAL A 158 9.08 -2.23 -4.26
C VAL A 158 9.97 -2.04 -3.04
N LEU A 159 9.57 -2.61 -1.90
CA LEU A 159 10.20 -2.51 -0.57
C LEU A 159 10.23 -1.10 0.03
N ASN A 160 10.43 -0.03 -0.75
CA ASN A 160 10.57 1.32 -0.20
C ASN A 160 9.23 2.04 -0.02
N LEU A 161 8.21 1.67 -0.81
CA LEU A 161 6.92 2.38 -0.81
C LEU A 161 5.73 1.44 -0.64
N ASN A 162 5.58 0.46 -1.53
CA ASN A 162 4.39 -0.40 -1.55
C ASN A 162 4.32 -1.26 -0.29
N PRO A 163 3.24 -1.20 0.51
CA PRO A 163 2.97 -2.17 1.55
C PRO A 163 2.22 -3.40 1.01
N PHE A 164 1.98 -4.37 1.88
CA PHE A 164 1.12 -5.52 1.58
C PHE A 164 0.18 -5.87 2.75
N PHE A 165 -0.97 -6.44 2.42
CA PHE A 165 -1.85 -7.16 3.34
C PHE A 165 -1.78 -8.66 3.07
N LEU A 166 -1.65 -9.47 4.13
CA LEU A 166 -1.83 -10.92 4.06
C LEU A 166 -3.23 -11.25 4.59
N LEU A 167 -4.07 -11.80 3.73
CA LEU A 167 -5.45 -12.15 4.07
C LEU A 167 -5.48 -13.43 4.93
N GLU A 168 -6.46 -13.53 5.82
CA GLU A 168 -6.78 -14.79 6.48
C GLU A 168 -7.22 -15.85 5.46
N ASP A 169 -6.99 -17.12 5.79
CA ASP A 169 -7.41 -18.23 4.94
C ASP A 169 -8.93 -18.39 4.91
N ASP A 170 -9.48 -18.90 3.80
CA ASP A 170 -10.90 -19.23 3.77
C ASP A 170 -11.15 -20.28 4.86
N PRO A 171 -12.16 -20.08 5.74
CA PRO A 171 -12.50 -21.05 6.78
C PRO A 171 -12.94 -22.42 6.21
N THR A 172 -13.06 -22.56 4.89
CA THR A 172 -13.41 -23.77 4.16
C THR A 172 -12.17 -24.30 3.41
N PRO A 173 -11.48 -25.34 3.93
CA PRO A 173 -10.22 -25.82 3.34
C PRO A 173 -10.31 -26.23 1.87
N ALA A 174 -11.48 -26.71 1.40
CA ALA A 174 -11.70 -27.07 0.01
C ALA A 174 -11.64 -25.87 -0.96
N ARG A 175 -11.85 -24.64 -0.45
CA ARG A 175 -11.75 -23.39 -1.22
C ARG A 175 -10.36 -22.78 -1.20
N ASN A 176 -9.40 -23.37 -0.49
CA ASN A 176 -7.99 -22.97 -0.55
C ASN A 176 -7.26 -23.56 -1.77
N ASN A 177 -7.97 -24.07 -2.76
CA ASN A 177 -7.40 -24.27 -4.09
C ASN A 177 -7.16 -22.89 -4.73
N GLN A 178 -5.95 -22.66 -5.26
CA GLN A 178 -5.55 -21.39 -5.87
C GLN A 178 -6.59 -20.82 -6.85
N VAL A 179 -7.03 -21.60 -7.84
CA VAL A 179 -7.94 -21.11 -8.90
C VAL A 179 -9.30 -20.76 -8.34
N THR A 180 -9.86 -21.60 -7.46
CA THR A 180 -11.16 -21.34 -6.83
C THR A 180 -11.11 -20.12 -5.91
N ARG A 181 -10.04 -19.98 -5.11
CA ARG A 181 -9.87 -18.82 -4.23
C ARG A 181 -9.68 -17.54 -5.04
N ALA A 182 -8.83 -17.58 -6.07
CA ALA A 182 -8.60 -16.46 -6.97
C ALA A 182 -9.90 -16.01 -7.65
N ALA A 183 -10.68 -16.95 -8.22
CA ALA A 183 -11.96 -16.63 -8.84
C ALA A 183 -12.94 -15.99 -7.84
N SER A 184 -13.04 -16.51 -6.62
CA SER A 184 -13.89 -15.93 -5.58
C SER A 184 -13.45 -14.51 -5.22
N LEU A 185 -12.15 -14.29 -4.99
CA LEU A 185 -11.57 -12.98 -4.65
C LEU A 185 -11.81 -11.97 -5.77
N VAL A 186 -11.60 -12.36 -7.04
CA VAL A 186 -11.85 -11.49 -8.20
C VAL A 186 -13.32 -11.09 -8.26
N ILE A 187 -14.27 -12.02 -8.17
CA ILE A 187 -15.69 -11.64 -8.25
C ILE A 187 -16.11 -10.75 -7.06
N SER A 188 -15.56 -10.99 -5.86
CA SER A 188 -15.80 -10.13 -4.69
C SER A 188 -15.18 -8.74 -4.88
N ALA A 189 -13.98 -8.65 -5.45
CA ALA A 189 -13.35 -7.38 -5.81
C ALA A 189 -14.17 -6.62 -6.86
N LEU A 190 -14.67 -7.30 -7.90
CA LEU A 190 -15.55 -6.68 -8.91
C LEU A 190 -16.88 -6.19 -8.33
N SER A 191 -17.40 -6.88 -7.32
CA SER A 191 -18.59 -6.42 -6.59
C SER A 191 -18.31 -5.14 -5.82
N PHE A 192 -17.13 -5.02 -5.20
CA PHE A 192 -16.65 -3.78 -4.58
C PHE A 192 -16.47 -2.66 -5.62
N VAL A 193 -15.79 -2.93 -6.73
CA VAL A 193 -15.61 -1.97 -7.85
C VAL A 193 -16.95 -1.42 -8.32
N ARG A 194 -17.93 -2.31 -8.53
CA ARG A 194 -19.29 -1.93 -8.93
C ARG A 194 -19.96 -1.05 -7.87
N ALA A 195 -19.84 -1.37 -6.58
CA ALA A 195 -20.41 -0.58 -5.50
C ALA A 195 -19.80 0.84 -5.44
N VAL A 196 -18.49 0.98 -5.68
CA VAL A 196 -17.82 2.29 -5.78
C VAL A 196 -18.31 3.06 -7.00
N ARG A 197 -18.32 2.44 -8.19
CA ARG A 197 -18.74 3.10 -9.44
C ARG A 197 -20.21 3.51 -9.47
N LYS A 198 -21.09 2.73 -8.81
CA LYS A 198 -22.50 3.08 -8.65
C LYS A 198 -22.76 3.99 -7.45
N GLU A 199 -21.72 4.40 -6.72
CA GLU A 199 -21.79 5.20 -5.50
C GLU A 199 -22.76 4.61 -4.43
N GLU A 200 -22.79 3.28 -4.35
CA GLU A 200 -23.61 2.51 -3.41
C GLU A 200 -22.82 2.06 -2.16
N LEU A 201 -21.50 2.26 -2.15
CA LEU A 201 -20.66 1.95 -1.00
C LEU A 201 -21.05 2.85 0.20
N PRO A 202 -21.39 2.29 1.38
CA PRO A 202 -21.71 3.11 2.54
C PRO A 202 -20.53 4.01 2.95
N PRO A 203 -20.77 5.28 3.34
CA PRO A 203 -19.72 6.15 3.86
C PRO A 203 -18.99 5.52 5.04
N ASP A 204 -17.66 5.66 5.04
CA ASP A 204 -16.87 5.33 6.21
C ASP A 204 -17.18 6.34 7.32
N MET A 205 -17.38 5.82 8.53
CA MET A 205 -17.72 6.62 9.71
C MET A 205 -16.67 6.37 10.78
N LEU A 206 -16.40 7.35 11.64
CA LEU A 206 -15.59 7.22 12.84
C LEU A 206 -16.36 7.87 14.00
N ARG A 207 -16.86 7.06 14.93
CA ARG A 207 -17.67 7.52 16.09
C ARG A 207 -18.83 8.45 15.69
N GLY A 208 -19.51 8.11 14.59
CA GLY A 208 -20.63 8.89 14.05
C GLY A 208 -20.25 10.12 13.22
N GLN A 209 -18.95 10.40 13.03
CA GLN A 209 -18.47 11.41 12.08
C GLN A 209 -18.15 10.74 10.73
N PRO A 210 -18.56 11.31 9.59
CA PRO A 210 -18.16 10.80 8.28
C PRO A 210 -16.67 11.01 8.03
N LEU A 211 -16.07 10.10 7.27
CA LEU A 211 -14.71 10.21 6.76
C LEU A 211 -14.71 10.55 5.27
N ASP A 212 -13.59 11.09 4.81
CA ASP A 212 -13.29 11.36 3.41
C ASP A 212 -13.28 10.07 2.59
N MET A 213 -14.04 10.07 1.49
CA MET A 213 -14.17 8.92 0.60
C MET A 213 -13.45 9.14 -0.75
N TYR A 214 -12.77 10.28 -0.94
CA TYR A 214 -12.21 10.67 -2.23
C TYR A 214 -11.27 9.63 -2.82
N GLN A 215 -10.42 9.02 -2.00
CA GLN A 215 -9.45 8.00 -2.42
C GLN A 215 -10.08 6.75 -3.08
N TYR A 216 -11.35 6.42 -2.78
CA TYR A 216 -12.03 5.29 -3.44
C TYR A 216 -12.22 5.54 -4.94
N SER A 217 -12.35 6.81 -5.34
CA SER A 217 -12.46 7.18 -6.76
C SER A 217 -11.21 6.84 -7.56
N ARG A 218 -10.04 6.66 -6.92
CA ARG A 218 -8.72 6.42 -7.55
C ARG A 218 -8.14 5.03 -7.30
N MET A 219 -8.94 4.13 -6.75
CA MET A 219 -8.45 2.80 -6.35
C MET A 219 -8.33 1.84 -7.53
N PHE A 220 -9.21 1.94 -8.53
CA PHE A 220 -9.33 0.99 -9.63
C PHE A 220 -9.22 1.66 -10.98
N GLY A 221 -8.68 0.92 -11.96
CA GLY A 221 -8.37 1.50 -13.28
C GLY A 221 -7.23 2.51 -13.19
N THR A 222 -6.42 2.43 -12.14
CA THR A 222 -5.40 3.42 -11.79
C THR A 222 -4.03 2.78 -11.79
N ALA A 223 -3.03 3.51 -12.30
CA ALA A 223 -1.63 3.09 -12.33
C ALA A 223 -0.70 4.28 -12.10
N ARG A 224 0.46 4.04 -11.49
CA ARG A 224 1.51 5.05 -11.39
C ARG A 224 2.39 4.99 -12.65
N ILE A 225 2.35 6.05 -13.45
CA ILE A 225 3.09 6.13 -14.70
C ILE A 225 4.36 6.99 -14.52
N PRO A 226 5.57 6.46 -14.76
CA PRO A 226 6.79 7.25 -14.73
C PRO A 226 6.91 8.12 -16.00
N THR A 227 7.38 9.35 -15.83
CA THR A 227 7.68 10.29 -16.92
C THR A 227 9.03 10.96 -16.66
N ASP A 228 9.59 11.66 -17.65
CA ASP A 228 10.88 12.36 -17.52
C ASP A 228 10.90 13.42 -16.41
N ASN A 229 9.73 13.99 -16.09
CA ASN A 229 9.58 15.05 -15.09
C ASN A 229 9.08 14.54 -13.72
N GLY A 230 9.06 13.21 -13.51
CA GLY A 230 8.49 12.58 -12.32
C GLY A 230 7.37 11.60 -12.65
N CYS A 231 6.79 10.94 -11.66
CA CYS A 231 5.64 10.08 -11.89
C CYS A 231 4.33 10.88 -11.88
N HIS A 232 3.29 10.36 -12.53
CA HIS A 232 1.91 10.80 -12.31
C HIS A 232 0.99 9.59 -12.09
N ILE A 233 -0.18 9.84 -11.52
CA ILE A 233 -1.22 8.83 -11.37
C ILE A 233 -2.13 8.88 -12.61
N GLY A 234 -2.08 7.83 -13.41
CA GLY A 234 -2.95 7.60 -14.56
C GLY A 234 -4.23 6.91 -14.16
N GLN A 235 -5.36 7.28 -14.75
CA GLN A 235 -6.66 6.68 -14.45
C GLN A 235 -7.51 6.45 -15.71
N ASP A 236 -8.18 5.30 -15.76
CA ASP A 236 -9.26 5.00 -16.68
C ASP A 236 -10.54 4.65 -15.90
N PRO A 237 -11.49 5.59 -15.78
CA PRO A 237 -12.75 5.35 -15.07
C PRO A 237 -13.66 4.35 -15.80
N THR A 238 -13.44 4.13 -17.10
CA THR A 238 -14.25 3.26 -17.96
C THR A 238 -13.72 1.83 -18.06
N ALA A 239 -12.58 1.53 -17.43
CA ALA A 239 -11.94 0.22 -17.49
C ALA A 239 -12.89 -0.95 -17.18
N LYS A 240 -12.87 -2.01 -18.01
CA LYS A 240 -13.77 -3.18 -17.89
C LYS A 240 -13.04 -4.49 -17.66
N HIS A 241 -11.71 -4.49 -17.80
CA HIS A 241 -10.87 -5.68 -17.80
C HIS A 241 -10.01 -5.79 -16.55
N VAL A 242 -9.53 -7.00 -16.33
CA VAL A 242 -8.46 -7.32 -15.38
C VAL A 242 -7.27 -7.87 -16.15
N VAL A 243 -6.08 -7.74 -15.57
CA VAL A 243 -4.88 -8.38 -16.06
C VAL A 243 -4.44 -9.46 -15.07
N VAL A 244 -4.10 -10.62 -15.57
CA VAL A 244 -3.65 -11.78 -14.80
C VAL A 244 -2.20 -12.08 -15.16
N LEU A 245 -1.33 -12.16 -14.16
CA LEU A 245 0.06 -12.56 -14.29
C LEU A 245 0.24 -13.99 -13.79
N CYS A 246 0.79 -14.86 -14.64
CA CYS A 246 1.16 -16.21 -14.26
C CYS A 246 2.54 -16.57 -14.82
N ARG A 247 3.50 -16.87 -13.94
CA ARG A 247 4.91 -17.15 -14.29
C ARG A 247 5.54 -16.05 -15.16
N GLY A 248 5.27 -14.79 -14.86
CA GLY A 248 5.79 -13.62 -15.59
C GLY A 248 5.09 -13.33 -16.93
N GLN A 249 4.08 -14.12 -17.30
CA GLN A 249 3.31 -13.95 -18.53
C GLN A 249 2.01 -13.21 -18.23
N PHE A 250 1.61 -12.32 -19.14
CA PHE A 250 0.48 -11.40 -18.97
C PHE A 250 -0.72 -11.89 -19.79
N TYR A 251 -1.90 -11.85 -19.17
CA TYR A 251 -3.16 -12.20 -19.80
C TYR A 251 -4.22 -11.15 -19.44
N TRP A 252 -5.15 -10.87 -20.33
CA TRP A 252 -6.25 -9.95 -20.04
C TRP A 252 -7.57 -10.46 -20.62
N PHE A 253 -8.68 -10.02 -20.02
CA PHE A 253 -10.03 -10.21 -20.51
C PHE A 253 -10.98 -9.25 -19.79
N ASP A 254 -12.07 -8.91 -20.45
CA ASP A 254 -13.15 -8.11 -19.89
C ASP A 254 -13.94 -8.90 -18.85
N VAL A 255 -14.37 -8.20 -17.79
CA VAL A 255 -15.09 -8.78 -16.65
C VAL A 255 -16.36 -7.99 -16.30
N MET A 256 -16.53 -6.80 -16.88
CA MET A 256 -17.68 -5.92 -16.68
C MET A 256 -18.18 -5.37 -18.02
N ASP A 257 -19.45 -4.98 -18.06
CA ASP A 257 -20.05 -4.27 -19.19
C ASP A 257 -20.06 -2.74 -18.97
N ASP A 258 -20.64 -2.00 -19.93
CA ASP A 258 -20.83 -0.55 -19.85
C ASP A 258 -21.68 -0.08 -18.66
N ASN A 259 -22.54 -0.94 -18.10
CA ASN A 259 -23.36 -0.64 -16.93
C ASN A 259 -22.66 -1.00 -15.61
N HIS A 260 -21.38 -1.38 -15.69
CA HIS A 260 -20.58 -1.87 -14.57
C HIS A 260 -21.17 -3.13 -13.93
N ASP A 261 -21.96 -3.90 -14.66
CA ASP A 261 -22.45 -5.20 -14.21
C ASP A 261 -21.50 -6.30 -14.69
N LEU A 262 -21.42 -7.39 -13.93
CA LEU A 262 -20.52 -8.49 -14.23
C LEU A 262 -21.01 -9.24 -15.48
N ILE A 263 -20.08 -9.70 -16.30
CA ILE A 263 -20.37 -10.43 -17.55
C ILE A 263 -20.08 -11.92 -17.46
N MET A 264 -19.52 -12.39 -16.34
CA MET A 264 -19.18 -13.80 -16.15
C MET A 264 -19.40 -14.26 -14.71
N THR A 265 -19.73 -15.55 -14.55
CA THR A 265 -19.95 -16.15 -13.24
C THR A 265 -18.64 -16.56 -12.57
N GLU A 266 -18.66 -16.88 -11.27
CA GLU A 266 -17.49 -17.43 -10.56
C GLU A 266 -16.96 -18.73 -11.20
N LYS A 267 -17.85 -19.52 -11.80
CA LYS A 267 -17.47 -20.73 -12.53
C LYS A 267 -16.75 -20.40 -13.84
N ASP A 268 -17.26 -19.43 -14.60
CA ASP A 268 -16.63 -18.97 -15.84
C ASP A 268 -15.25 -18.35 -15.55
N MET A 269 -15.16 -17.53 -14.50
CA MET A 269 -13.90 -16.98 -14.01
C MET A 269 -12.90 -18.09 -13.65
N SER A 270 -13.33 -19.10 -12.89
CA SER A 270 -12.48 -20.25 -12.54
C SER A 270 -11.97 -20.99 -13.79
N LEU A 271 -12.81 -21.14 -14.81
CA LEU A 271 -12.40 -21.76 -16.08
C LEU A 271 -11.36 -20.90 -16.82
N ASN A 272 -11.58 -19.59 -16.91
CA ASN A 272 -10.62 -18.67 -17.53
C ASN A 272 -9.27 -18.70 -16.81
N LEU A 273 -9.27 -18.65 -15.47
CA LEU A 273 -8.05 -18.73 -14.68
C LEU A 273 -7.34 -20.08 -14.82
N GLN A 274 -8.07 -21.20 -14.87
CA GLN A 274 -7.47 -22.51 -15.12
C GLN A 274 -6.83 -22.57 -16.52
N VAL A 275 -7.51 -22.03 -17.54
CA VAL A 275 -6.98 -21.96 -18.91
C VAL A 275 -5.69 -21.14 -18.97
N ILE A 276 -5.62 -20.03 -18.22
CA ILE A 276 -4.40 -19.21 -18.10
C ILE A 276 -3.26 -20.00 -17.45
N VAL A 277 -3.54 -20.70 -16.34
CA VAL A 277 -2.54 -21.54 -15.67
C VAL A 277 -2.04 -22.62 -16.64
N ASP A 278 -2.95 -23.36 -17.28
CA ASP A 278 -2.61 -24.44 -18.20
C ASP A 278 -1.79 -23.94 -19.42
N ASP A 279 -2.06 -22.73 -19.93
CA ASP A 279 -1.26 -22.10 -21.00
C ASP A 279 0.12 -21.67 -20.50
N ALA A 280 0.17 -21.00 -19.35
CA ALA A 280 1.42 -20.52 -18.78
C ALA A 280 2.40 -21.66 -18.48
N GLU A 281 1.89 -22.84 -18.09
CA GLU A 281 2.69 -24.04 -17.82
C GLU A 281 3.27 -24.71 -19.08
N GLN A 282 2.75 -24.41 -20.28
CA GLN A 282 3.32 -24.92 -21.53
C GLN A 282 4.68 -24.30 -21.84
N THR A 283 4.93 -23.09 -21.35
CA THR A 283 6.23 -22.42 -21.50
C THR A 283 7.13 -22.80 -20.32
N PRO A 284 8.33 -23.36 -20.57
CA PRO A 284 9.27 -23.63 -19.50
C PRO A 284 9.59 -22.36 -18.69
N ILE A 285 9.68 -22.48 -17.36
CA ILE A 285 9.78 -21.30 -16.48
C ILE A 285 11.00 -20.41 -16.78
N HIS A 286 12.12 -21.00 -17.20
CA HIS A 286 13.32 -20.27 -17.60
C HIS A 286 13.18 -19.48 -18.92
N ASP A 287 12.28 -19.92 -19.81
CA ASP A 287 11.97 -19.19 -21.03
C ASP A 287 10.92 -18.11 -20.77
N ALA A 288 9.93 -18.39 -19.92
CA ALA A 288 8.97 -17.39 -19.46
C ALA A 288 9.66 -16.22 -18.73
N ALA A 289 10.66 -16.50 -17.91
CA ALA A 289 11.44 -15.49 -17.20
C ALA A 289 12.12 -14.47 -18.14
N LYS A 290 12.52 -14.87 -19.36
CA LYS A 290 13.16 -13.96 -20.33
C LYS A 290 12.21 -12.88 -20.87
N GLY A 291 10.90 -13.09 -20.78
CA GLY A 291 9.86 -12.16 -21.20
C GLY A 291 9.09 -11.54 -20.04
N ALA A 292 9.56 -11.71 -18.80
CA ALA A 292 8.88 -11.25 -17.59
C ALA A 292 9.08 -9.73 -17.37
N LEU A 293 8.41 -8.93 -18.22
CA LEU A 293 8.54 -7.48 -18.21
C LEU A 293 8.04 -6.79 -16.95
N GLY A 294 7.26 -7.48 -16.13
CA GLY A 294 6.78 -6.94 -14.86
C GLY A 294 7.89 -6.47 -13.92
N VAL A 295 9.07 -7.09 -14.01
CA VAL A 295 10.27 -6.71 -13.24
C VAL A 295 10.71 -5.28 -13.51
N LEU A 296 10.47 -4.75 -14.71
CA LEU A 296 10.86 -3.37 -15.02
C LEU A 296 10.13 -2.33 -14.16
N SER A 297 8.95 -2.66 -13.62
CA SER A 297 8.25 -1.80 -12.64
C SER A 297 9.00 -1.62 -11.31
N THR A 298 10.06 -2.42 -11.08
CA THR A 298 10.96 -2.30 -9.92
C THR A 298 12.18 -1.43 -10.16
N GLU A 299 12.38 -0.92 -11.37
CA GLU A 299 13.54 -0.09 -11.66
C GLU A 299 13.46 1.31 -11.01
N ASN A 300 14.60 1.99 -11.01
CA ASN A 300 14.63 3.42 -10.74
C ASN A 300 13.64 4.15 -11.68
N ARG A 301 12.88 5.11 -11.15
CA ARG A 301 11.75 5.71 -11.89
C ARG A 301 12.17 6.41 -13.18
N LYS A 302 13.37 6.99 -13.24
CA LYS A 302 13.92 7.62 -14.46
C LYS A 302 14.39 6.60 -15.48
N ILE A 303 14.94 5.47 -15.03
CA ILE A 303 15.27 4.36 -15.93
C ILE A 303 13.98 3.76 -16.47
N TRP A 304 12.98 3.56 -15.61
CA TRP A 304 11.69 3.02 -15.99
C TRP A 304 10.91 3.92 -16.96
N SER A 305 10.97 5.26 -16.80
CA SER A 305 10.40 6.20 -17.78
C SER A 305 11.06 6.05 -19.15
N GLY A 306 12.39 6.02 -19.21
CA GLY A 306 13.13 5.85 -20.47
C GLY A 306 12.83 4.52 -21.17
N LEU A 307 12.62 3.44 -20.42
CA LEU A 307 12.24 2.14 -20.97
C LEU A 307 10.80 2.11 -21.49
N ARG A 308 9.86 2.75 -20.79
CA ARG A 308 8.48 2.92 -21.30
C ARG A 308 8.46 3.75 -22.58
N ASP A 309 9.23 4.83 -22.64
CA ASP A 309 9.42 5.64 -23.83
C ASP A 309 9.92 4.81 -25.02
N LEU A 310 10.90 3.94 -24.78
CA LEU A 310 11.41 3.01 -25.79
C LEU A 310 10.31 2.05 -26.29
N MET A 311 9.52 1.50 -25.36
CA MET A 311 8.41 0.59 -25.67
C MET A 311 7.28 1.28 -26.45
N SER A 312 7.07 2.58 -26.26
CA SER A 312 6.00 3.34 -26.92
C SER A 312 6.41 3.94 -28.28
N LYS A 313 7.71 4.15 -28.54
CA LYS A 313 8.21 4.80 -29.77
C LYS A 313 8.30 3.88 -30.98
N ASP A 314 8.29 2.56 -30.79
CA ASP A 314 8.35 1.61 -31.89
C ASP A 314 6.96 1.43 -32.52
N GLU A 315 6.67 2.21 -33.57
CA GLU A 315 5.38 2.23 -34.29
C GLU A 315 4.98 0.85 -34.87
N GLY A 316 5.94 -0.07 -35.05
CA GLY A 316 5.69 -1.43 -35.53
C GLY A 316 5.45 -2.46 -34.43
N SER A 317 5.61 -2.06 -33.16
CA SER A 317 5.52 -2.96 -32.00
C SER A 317 4.14 -2.93 -31.35
N ASN A 318 3.75 -4.04 -30.74
CA ASN A 318 2.55 -4.15 -29.92
C ASN A 318 2.73 -3.67 -28.47
N ASN A 319 3.95 -3.27 -28.08
CA ASN A 319 4.30 -2.96 -26.69
C ASN A 319 3.49 -1.79 -26.11
N SER A 320 3.22 -0.75 -26.91
CA SER A 320 2.43 0.42 -26.51
C SER A 320 1.00 0.04 -26.11
N ASP A 321 0.32 -0.73 -26.96
CA ASP A 321 -1.03 -1.21 -26.69
C ASP A 321 -1.05 -2.15 -25.46
N CYS A 322 -0.04 -3.01 -25.30
CA CYS A 322 0.08 -3.88 -24.12
C CYS A 322 0.23 -3.06 -22.83
N LEU A 323 1.06 -2.00 -22.83
CA LEU A 323 1.19 -1.09 -21.69
C LEU A 323 -0.14 -0.41 -21.37
N SER A 324 -0.85 0.09 -22.39
CA SER A 324 -2.16 0.72 -22.21
C SER A 324 -3.17 -0.22 -21.56
N ILE A 325 -3.21 -1.50 -21.96
CA ILE A 325 -4.06 -2.53 -21.35
C ILE A 325 -3.69 -2.73 -19.87
N VAL A 326 -2.40 -2.82 -19.54
CA VAL A 326 -1.95 -3.00 -18.15
C VAL A 326 -2.29 -1.77 -17.31
N ASP A 327 -2.02 -0.57 -17.81
CA ASP A 327 -2.22 0.70 -17.11
C ASP A 327 -3.70 1.04 -16.88
N SER A 328 -4.58 0.66 -17.79
CA SER A 328 -6.04 0.85 -17.67
C SER A 328 -6.74 -0.25 -16.86
N ALA A 329 -6.13 -1.43 -16.67
CA ALA A 329 -6.79 -2.55 -15.97
C ALA A 329 -7.36 -2.16 -14.59
N LEU A 330 -8.48 -2.76 -14.19
CA LEU A 330 -9.10 -2.50 -12.89
C LEU A 330 -8.12 -2.76 -11.73
N PHE A 331 -7.45 -3.90 -11.78
CA PHE A 331 -6.39 -4.35 -10.88
C PHE A 331 -5.64 -5.51 -11.54
N ILE A 332 -4.52 -5.91 -10.93
CA ILE A 332 -3.74 -7.07 -11.34
C ILE A 332 -4.08 -8.28 -10.45
N LEU A 333 -4.11 -9.48 -11.04
CA LEU A 333 -4.19 -10.75 -10.32
C LEU A 333 -2.92 -11.57 -10.58
N ASP A 334 -2.15 -11.86 -9.54
CA ASP A 334 -0.94 -12.68 -9.64
C ASP A 334 -1.22 -14.12 -9.18
N LEU A 335 -1.04 -15.09 -10.07
CA LEU A 335 -1.13 -16.52 -9.79
C LEU A 335 0.28 -17.10 -9.58
N ASP A 336 0.70 -17.16 -8.32
CA ASP A 336 2.02 -17.62 -7.93
C ASP A 336 2.14 -19.15 -7.93
N HIS A 337 3.26 -19.66 -8.44
CA HIS A 337 3.52 -21.09 -8.50
C HIS A 337 4.14 -21.65 -7.20
N THR A 338 4.48 -20.79 -6.24
CA THR A 338 5.13 -21.14 -4.97
C THR A 338 4.12 -21.45 -3.86
N GLU A 339 4.59 -22.19 -2.85
CA GLU A 339 3.84 -22.52 -1.62
C GLU A 339 4.71 -22.18 -0.40
N PRO A 340 4.82 -20.90 0.00
CA PRO A 340 5.65 -20.52 1.15
C PRO A 340 5.14 -21.20 2.44
N LEU A 341 6.07 -21.75 3.23
CA LEU A 341 5.76 -22.67 4.34
C LEU A 341 5.52 -21.95 5.67
N ASP A 342 6.13 -20.77 5.87
CA ASP A 342 6.05 -20.01 7.11
C ASP A 342 5.49 -18.61 6.88
N SER A 343 5.04 -17.97 7.97
CA SER A 343 4.43 -16.63 7.92
C SER A 343 5.40 -15.58 7.40
N ALA A 344 6.70 -15.70 7.71
CA ALA A 344 7.73 -14.77 7.24
C ALA A 344 7.93 -14.86 5.72
N GLY A 345 8.05 -16.07 5.17
CA GLY A 345 8.14 -16.30 3.73
C GLY A 345 6.88 -15.87 2.99
N LEU A 346 5.69 -16.07 3.58
CA LEU A 346 4.43 -15.54 3.03
C LEU A 346 4.44 -14.01 2.97
N CYS A 347 4.79 -13.34 4.07
CA CYS A 347 4.87 -11.87 4.13
C CYS A 347 5.85 -11.31 3.09
N MET A 348 7.03 -11.92 2.98
CA MET A 348 8.03 -11.57 1.98
C MET A 348 7.50 -11.75 0.54
N ASN A 349 6.82 -12.87 0.27
CA ASN A 349 6.25 -13.15 -1.05
C ASN A 349 5.18 -12.12 -1.47
N MET A 350 4.34 -11.68 -0.53
CA MET A 350 3.32 -10.65 -0.80
C MET A 350 3.93 -9.27 -1.03
N LEU A 351 5.07 -8.96 -0.41
CA LEU A 351 5.74 -7.68 -0.59
C LEU A 351 6.60 -7.61 -1.86
N CYS A 352 7.45 -8.61 -2.08
CA CYS A 352 8.52 -8.56 -3.09
C CYS A 352 8.71 -9.84 -3.92
N GLY A 353 7.92 -10.89 -3.65
CA GLY A 353 8.11 -12.21 -4.26
C GLY A 353 9.32 -12.98 -3.71
N THR A 354 9.53 -14.19 -4.21
CA THR A 354 10.70 -15.03 -3.91
C THR A 354 11.81 -14.80 -4.93
N SER A 355 13.06 -15.01 -4.51
CA SER A 355 14.25 -14.98 -5.36
C SER A 355 14.83 -16.40 -5.41
N GLU A 356 14.67 -17.07 -6.54
CA GLU A 356 15.08 -18.44 -6.81
C GLU A 356 15.82 -18.50 -8.15
N ILE A 357 17.04 -19.05 -8.14
CA ILE A 357 17.87 -19.14 -9.35
C ILE A 357 17.91 -20.58 -9.84
N GLU A 358 17.45 -20.81 -11.06
CA GLU A 358 17.58 -22.09 -11.76
C GLU A 358 18.49 -21.92 -12.98
N ARG A 359 19.60 -22.68 -13.02
CA ARG A 359 20.57 -22.65 -14.13
C ARG A 359 21.08 -21.25 -14.48
N GLY A 360 21.17 -20.36 -13.48
CA GLY A 360 21.64 -18.99 -13.66
C GLY A 360 20.58 -17.99 -14.13
N VAL A 361 19.30 -18.38 -14.16
CA VAL A 361 18.16 -17.50 -14.46
C VAL A 361 17.30 -17.36 -13.21
N GLN A 362 16.90 -16.13 -12.85
CA GLN A 362 15.90 -15.89 -11.82
C GLN A 362 14.53 -16.40 -12.29
N VAL A 363 13.93 -17.28 -11.50
CA VAL A 363 12.62 -17.88 -11.77
C VAL A 363 11.64 -17.71 -10.61
N GLY A 364 12.06 -17.04 -9.53
CA GLY A 364 11.22 -16.76 -8.38
C GLY A 364 10.00 -15.89 -8.71
N THR A 365 9.03 -15.83 -7.78
CA THR A 365 7.78 -15.08 -7.99
C THR A 365 7.98 -13.57 -8.05
N CYS A 366 9.16 -13.04 -7.72
CA CYS A 366 9.50 -11.64 -7.94
C CYS A 366 9.38 -11.22 -9.42
N MET A 367 9.45 -12.19 -10.35
CA MET A 367 9.24 -11.99 -11.79
C MET A 367 7.76 -11.86 -12.19
N ASN A 368 6.82 -12.12 -11.28
CA ASN A 368 5.38 -12.26 -11.54
C ASN A 368 4.57 -11.13 -10.87
N ARG A 369 4.98 -9.87 -11.04
CA ARG A 369 4.41 -8.70 -10.36
C ARG A 369 4.36 -7.48 -11.27
N TRP A 370 3.47 -6.53 -10.95
CA TRP A 370 3.46 -5.20 -11.54
C TRP A 370 3.24 -4.14 -10.45
N TYR A 371 4.33 -3.54 -9.96
CA TYR A 371 4.30 -2.72 -8.74
C TYR A 371 3.68 -1.33 -8.90
N ASP A 372 3.41 -0.90 -10.14
CA ASP A 372 2.75 0.38 -10.42
C ASP A 372 1.22 0.33 -10.18
N LYS A 373 0.66 -0.79 -9.71
CA LYS A 373 -0.79 -1.00 -9.52
C LYS A 373 -1.15 -1.75 -8.23
N LEU A 374 -2.45 -1.70 -7.89
CA LEU A 374 -3.05 -2.63 -6.93
C LEU A 374 -3.09 -4.04 -7.53
N GLN A 375 -2.58 -5.01 -6.78
CA GLN A 375 -2.47 -6.40 -7.20
C GLN A 375 -2.94 -7.36 -6.10
N ILE A 376 -3.75 -8.35 -6.49
CA ILE A 376 -4.20 -9.46 -5.64
C ILE A 376 -3.29 -10.65 -5.95
N ILE A 377 -2.58 -11.16 -4.96
CA ILE A 377 -1.63 -12.25 -5.11
C ILE A 377 -2.25 -13.51 -4.51
N VAL A 378 -2.24 -14.62 -5.25
CA VAL A 378 -2.72 -15.92 -4.78
C VAL A 378 -1.66 -16.98 -5.02
N CYS A 379 -1.11 -17.52 -3.92
CA CYS A 379 -0.16 -18.62 -3.92
C CYS A 379 -0.82 -19.94 -4.33
N LYS A 380 0.00 -20.92 -4.72
CA LYS A 380 -0.47 -22.23 -5.18
C LYS A 380 -1.23 -23.02 -4.10
N ASN A 381 -0.89 -22.81 -2.83
CA ASN A 381 -1.61 -23.35 -1.67
C ASN A 381 -2.89 -22.58 -1.29
N GLY A 382 -3.25 -21.56 -2.08
CA GLY A 382 -4.40 -20.69 -1.88
C GLY A 382 -4.15 -19.50 -0.96
N SER A 383 -3.02 -19.40 -0.24
CA SER A 383 -2.72 -18.23 0.58
C SER A 383 -2.73 -16.97 -0.28
N ALA A 384 -3.42 -15.93 0.19
CA ALA A 384 -3.68 -14.74 -0.62
C ALA A 384 -3.27 -13.45 0.11
N GLY A 385 -2.87 -12.45 -0.67
CA GLY A 385 -2.52 -11.13 -0.18
C GLY A 385 -2.86 -10.04 -1.19
N ILE A 386 -2.70 -8.80 -0.76
CA ILE A 386 -2.90 -7.60 -1.59
C ILE A 386 -1.62 -6.77 -1.47
N ASN A 387 -1.00 -6.45 -2.59
CA ASN A 387 0.08 -5.46 -2.68
C ASN A 387 -0.46 -4.25 -3.43
N PHE A 388 -0.12 -3.04 -3.02
CA PHE A 388 -0.67 -1.86 -3.66
C PHE A 388 0.32 -0.70 -3.70
N GLU A 389 0.19 0.09 -4.77
CA GLU A 389 0.90 1.34 -4.94
C GLU A 389 0.33 2.37 -3.94
N HIS A 390 1.19 2.95 -3.11
CA HIS A 390 0.78 3.73 -1.93
C HIS A 390 0.63 5.23 -2.23
N THR A 391 1.01 5.71 -3.43
CA THR A 391 0.99 7.15 -3.72
C THR A 391 -0.44 7.66 -3.76
N GLY A 392 -1.30 6.97 -4.51
CA GLY A 392 -2.69 7.39 -4.80
C GLY A 392 -3.75 6.98 -3.77
N VAL A 393 -3.40 6.15 -2.78
CA VAL A 393 -4.33 5.61 -1.77
C VAL A 393 -3.63 5.35 -0.44
N ASP A 394 -4.27 5.72 0.66
CA ASP A 394 -3.78 5.37 2.00
C ASP A 394 -4.21 3.96 2.43
N GLY A 395 -3.44 3.36 3.34
CA GLY A 395 -3.70 2.01 3.87
C GLY A 395 -5.11 1.80 4.41
N HIS A 396 -5.76 2.83 4.98
CA HIS A 396 -7.16 2.73 5.44
C HIS A 396 -8.12 2.30 4.34
N THR A 397 -8.01 2.96 3.18
CA THR A 397 -8.92 2.80 2.05
C THR A 397 -8.77 1.40 1.47
N VAL A 398 -7.53 0.92 1.33
CA VAL A 398 -7.26 -0.45 0.87
C VAL A 398 -7.65 -1.49 1.92
N LEU A 399 -7.55 -1.17 3.21
CA LEU A 399 -8.01 -2.06 4.28
C LEU A 399 -9.52 -2.28 4.25
N ARG A 400 -10.31 -1.24 3.92
CA ARG A 400 -11.76 -1.39 3.67
C ARG A 400 -12.01 -2.39 2.55
N PHE A 401 -11.33 -2.21 1.42
CA PHE A 401 -11.41 -3.10 0.28
C PHE A 401 -11.08 -4.55 0.66
N ALA A 402 -9.94 -4.78 1.33
CA ALA A 402 -9.53 -6.10 1.78
C ALA A 402 -10.58 -6.77 2.70
N SER A 403 -11.11 -5.99 3.65
CA SER A 403 -12.11 -6.44 4.62
C SER A 403 -13.44 -6.82 3.96
N ASP A 404 -13.95 -5.98 3.07
CA ASP A 404 -15.22 -6.19 2.38
C ASP A 404 -15.13 -7.32 1.37
N VAL A 405 -14.02 -7.43 0.63
CA VAL A 405 -13.75 -8.56 -0.27
C VAL A 405 -13.73 -9.86 0.51
N TYR A 406 -12.96 -9.95 1.60
CA TYR A 406 -12.91 -11.16 2.43
C TYR A 406 -14.29 -11.51 3.00
N THR A 407 -15.00 -10.53 3.56
CA THR A 407 -16.34 -10.75 4.13
C THR A 407 -17.34 -11.21 3.07
N ASP A 408 -17.32 -10.62 1.87
CA ASP A 408 -18.18 -11.02 0.76
C ASP A 408 -17.91 -12.46 0.32
N THR A 409 -16.65 -12.91 0.27
CA THR A 409 -16.35 -14.32 -0.07
C THR A 409 -16.99 -15.32 0.90
N ILE A 410 -17.07 -14.96 2.19
CA ILE A 410 -17.69 -15.77 3.24
C ILE A 410 -19.22 -15.72 3.11
N LEU A 411 -19.79 -14.52 2.97
CA LEU A 411 -21.24 -14.33 2.86
C LEU A 411 -21.82 -14.97 1.61
N ARG A 412 -21.14 -14.89 0.46
CA ARG A 412 -21.57 -15.55 -0.78
C ARG A 412 -21.56 -17.06 -0.66
N PHE A 413 -20.56 -17.61 0.02
CA PHE A 413 -20.55 -19.04 0.31
C PHE A 413 -21.72 -19.43 1.23
N ALA A 414 -21.94 -18.68 2.31
CA ALA A 414 -23.09 -18.90 3.17
C ALA A 414 -24.42 -18.82 2.40
N LYS A 415 -24.55 -17.87 1.45
CA LYS A 415 -25.71 -17.72 0.56
C LYS A 415 -25.89 -18.90 -0.39
N SER A 416 -24.80 -19.48 -0.90
CA SER A 416 -24.86 -20.65 -1.77
C SER A 416 -25.40 -21.91 -1.06
N ILE A 417 -25.21 -21.99 0.26
CA ILE A 417 -25.75 -23.07 1.11
C ILE A 417 -27.17 -22.72 1.59
N ASN A 418 -27.34 -21.49 2.09
CA ASN A 418 -28.57 -20.97 2.65
C ASN A 418 -28.93 -19.64 1.97
N GLY A 419 -29.88 -19.70 1.02
CA GLY A 419 -30.26 -18.54 0.20
C GLY A 419 -30.78 -17.31 0.95
N GLN A 420 -30.98 -17.38 2.27
CA GLN A 420 -31.36 -16.25 3.13
C GLN A 420 -30.17 -15.49 3.76
N ALA A 421 -28.92 -15.91 3.50
CA ALA A 421 -27.76 -15.19 4.03
C ALA A 421 -27.73 -13.72 3.51
N PRO A 422 -27.36 -12.76 4.36
CA PRO A 422 -27.33 -11.35 3.99
C PRO A 422 -26.27 -11.07 2.92
N SER A 423 -26.53 -10.03 2.13
CA SER A 423 -25.58 -9.46 1.16
C SER A 423 -24.90 -8.25 1.79
N LEU A 424 -23.61 -8.09 1.53
CA LEU A 424 -22.89 -6.86 1.90
C LEU A 424 -23.32 -5.67 1.02
N TRP A 425 -23.59 -5.94 -0.26
CA TRP A 425 -23.89 -4.94 -1.28
C TRP A 425 -25.38 -4.59 -1.31
N ALA A 426 -25.68 -3.29 -1.49
CA ALA A 426 -27.03 -2.75 -1.59
C ALA A 426 -27.78 -3.26 -2.83
N SER A 427 -27.09 -3.34 -3.97
CA SER A 427 -27.60 -3.99 -5.18
C SER A 427 -26.66 -5.11 -5.64
N GLN A 428 -27.20 -6.05 -6.40
CA GLN A 428 -26.41 -7.15 -6.99
C GLN A 428 -26.40 -7.00 -8.51
N SER A 429 -25.27 -7.37 -9.12
CA SER A 429 -25.23 -7.56 -10.58
C SER A 429 -26.27 -8.60 -10.96
N PRO A 430 -27.03 -8.41 -12.06
CA PRO A 430 -27.86 -9.47 -12.59
C PRO A 430 -26.99 -10.68 -12.94
N ASP A 431 -27.54 -11.88 -12.76
CA ASP A 431 -26.84 -13.15 -12.99
C ASP A 431 -26.38 -13.25 -14.45
N PRO A 432 -25.07 -13.27 -14.74
CA PRO A 432 -24.56 -13.28 -16.11
C PRO A 432 -25.06 -14.50 -16.90
N SER A 433 -25.29 -15.63 -16.24
CA SER A 433 -25.79 -16.85 -16.89
C SER A 433 -27.23 -16.75 -17.41
N LYS A 434 -27.98 -15.73 -16.95
CA LYS A 434 -29.39 -15.47 -17.33
C LYS A 434 -29.53 -14.28 -18.27
N ARG A 435 -28.43 -13.59 -18.58
CA ARG A 435 -28.41 -12.45 -19.49
C ARG A 435 -28.12 -12.93 -20.92
N ASP A 436 -28.66 -12.21 -21.90
CA ASP A 436 -28.30 -12.44 -23.30
C ASP A 436 -26.84 -11.99 -23.53
N PRO A 437 -25.95 -12.83 -24.09
CA PRO A 437 -24.58 -12.44 -24.38
C PRO A 437 -24.45 -11.19 -25.26
N SER A 438 -25.43 -10.92 -26.14
CA SER A 438 -25.45 -9.70 -26.95
C SER A 438 -25.69 -8.43 -26.13
N SER A 439 -26.22 -8.56 -24.90
CA SER A 439 -26.47 -7.44 -23.99
C SER A 439 -25.21 -6.94 -23.28
N PHE A 440 -24.09 -7.65 -23.38
CA PHE A 440 -22.84 -7.27 -22.72
C PHE A 440 -22.07 -6.18 -23.47
N GLY A 441 -22.46 -5.87 -24.71
CA GLY A 441 -21.75 -4.93 -25.57
C GLY A 441 -20.53 -5.57 -26.25
N ASP A 442 -19.60 -4.72 -26.71
CA ASP A 442 -18.32 -5.14 -27.28
C ASP A 442 -17.33 -5.46 -26.15
N VAL A 443 -17.33 -6.72 -25.71
CA VAL A 443 -16.49 -7.23 -24.62
C VAL A 443 -15.78 -8.52 -25.02
N SER A 444 -14.50 -8.63 -24.63
CA SER A 444 -13.72 -9.85 -24.81
C SER A 444 -13.68 -10.70 -23.54
N THR A 445 -14.50 -11.74 -23.50
CA THR A 445 -14.58 -12.66 -22.35
C THR A 445 -13.54 -13.79 -22.36
N THR A 446 -12.79 -13.92 -23.46
CA THR A 446 -11.77 -14.98 -23.61
C THR A 446 -10.42 -14.42 -23.17
N PRO A 447 -9.63 -15.15 -22.35
CA PRO A 447 -8.29 -14.71 -22.01
C PRO A 447 -7.42 -14.51 -23.26
N HIS A 448 -6.81 -13.34 -23.37
CA HIS A 448 -5.84 -12.98 -24.39
C HIS A 448 -4.46 -12.82 -23.75
N LYS A 449 -3.47 -13.50 -24.30
CA LYS A 449 -2.08 -13.35 -23.86
C LYS A 449 -1.48 -12.08 -24.47
N LEU A 450 -0.86 -11.24 -23.63
CA LEU A 450 -0.03 -10.13 -24.11
C LEU A 450 1.34 -10.69 -24.47
N GLU A 451 1.70 -10.57 -25.75
CA GLU A 451 3.03 -10.86 -26.24
C GLU A 451 3.81 -9.54 -26.31
N TRP A 452 5.09 -9.57 -25.99
CA TRP A 452 5.91 -8.37 -25.97
C TRP A 452 7.04 -8.50 -26.98
N ASP A 453 7.26 -7.45 -27.76
CA ASP A 453 8.37 -7.39 -28.70
C ASP A 453 9.66 -7.05 -27.94
N MET A 454 10.45 -8.09 -27.64
CA MET A 454 11.67 -7.98 -26.87
C MET A 454 12.85 -7.50 -27.72
N VAL A 455 12.97 -6.18 -27.90
CA VAL A 455 14.16 -5.57 -28.52
C VAL A 455 15.43 -5.83 -27.66
N PRO A 456 16.64 -5.81 -28.25
CA PRO A 456 17.89 -6.12 -27.52
C PRO A 456 18.12 -5.26 -26.27
N GLU A 457 17.77 -3.99 -26.35
CA GLU A 457 17.86 -3.02 -25.25
C GLU A 457 16.92 -3.42 -24.10
N LEU A 458 15.68 -3.79 -24.40
CA LEU A 458 14.68 -4.22 -23.42
C LEU A 458 15.08 -5.54 -22.77
N SER A 459 15.59 -6.48 -23.56
CA SER A 459 16.13 -7.76 -23.06
C SER A 459 17.31 -7.56 -22.10
N THR A 460 18.15 -6.56 -22.37
CA THR A 460 19.28 -6.22 -21.51
C THR A 460 18.82 -5.54 -20.23
N ALA A 461 17.89 -4.58 -20.34
CA ALA A 461 17.28 -3.89 -19.21
C ALA A 461 16.59 -4.87 -18.24
N LEU A 462 15.85 -5.85 -18.78
CA LEU A 462 15.19 -6.88 -17.97
C LEU A 462 16.18 -7.66 -17.11
N ARG A 463 17.33 -8.08 -17.66
CA ARG A 463 18.37 -8.80 -16.91
C ARG A 463 18.99 -7.95 -15.78
N PHE A 464 19.18 -6.65 -16.02
CA PHE A 464 19.69 -5.74 -15.00
C PHE A 464 18.66 -5.50 -13.90
N ALA A 465 17.40 -5.29 -14.27
CA ALA A 465 16.30 -5.13 -13.33
C ALA A 465 16.10 -6.39 -12.47
N GLU A 466 16.17 -7.58 -13.09
CA GLU A 466 16.16 -8.89 -12.41
C GLU A 466 17.28 -8.97 -11.36
N THR A 467 18.51 -8.65 -11.75
CA THR A 467 19.68 -8.71 -10.86
C THR A 467 19.51 -7.74 -9.69
N ARG A 468 19.10 -6.49 -9.99
CA ARG A 468 18.89 -5.45 -8.98
C ARG A 468 17.79 -5.82 -7.99
N LEU A 469 16.68 -6.36 -8.48
CA LEU A 469 15.58 -6.82 -7.64
C LEU A 469 16.02 -7.99 -6.75
N ALA A 470 16.76 -8.95 -7.31
CA ALA A 470 17.30 -10.06 -6.54
C ALA A 470 18.24 -9.56 -5.42
N ASP A 471 19.13 -8.60 -5.70
CA ASP A 471 20.00 -7.99 -4.70
C ASP A 471 19.19 -7.28 -3.61
N LEU A 472 18.17 -6.50 -3.99
CA LEU A 472 17.28 -5.83 -3.03
C LEU A 472 16.56 -6.83 -2.13
N ILE A 473 16.05 -7.92 -2.70
CA ILE A 473 15.41 -8.99 -1.96
C ILE A 473 16.39 -9.61 -0.96
N GLN A 474 17.60 -9.97 -1.41
CA GLN A 474 18.61 -10.59 -0.56
C GLN A 474 19.13 -9.66 0.53
N GLN A 475 19.10 -8.34 0.33
CA GLN A 475 19.47 -7.32 1.31
C GLN A 475 18.43 -7.14 2.44
N ASN A 476 17.22 -7.69 2.30
CA ASN A 476 16.14 -7.51 3.26
C ASN A 476 15.80 -8.82 3.98
N GLU A 477 15.54 -8.71 5.28
CA GLU A 477 15.12 -9.81 6.15
C GLU A 477 13.72 -9.57 6.67
N PHE A 478 12.88 -10.61 6.65
CA PHE A 478 11.52 -10.59 7.19
C PHE A 478 11.40 -11.55 8.34
N GLN A 479 10.74 -11.12 9.42
CA GLN A 479 10.40 -11.97 10.55
C GLN A 479 9.02 -11.59 11.09
N THR A 480 8.29 -12.60 11.55
CA THR A 480 6.93 -12.44 12.08
C THR A 480 6.83 -12.96 13.50
N LEU A 481 5.97 -12.32 14.30
CA LEU A 481 5.59 -12.76 15.64
C LEU A 481 4.08 -12.97 15.70
N GLU A 482 3.64 -14.17 16.04
CA GLU A 482 2.24 -14.47 16.38
C GLU A 482 2.14 -14.74 17.89
N PHE A 483 1.95 -13.68 18.67
CA PHE A 483 1.94 -13.73 20.12
C PHE A 483 0.55 -14.11 20.66
N GLY A 484 0.35 -15.38 20.99
CA GLY A 484 -0.93 -15.95 21.42
C GLY A 484 -1.23 -15.92 22.93
N HIS A 485 -0.46 -15.18 23.74
CA HIS A 485 -0.60 -15.22 25.20
C HIS A 485 -1.59 -14.21 25.79
N TYR A 486 -1.75 -13.07 25.13
CA TYR A 486 -2.75 -12.04 25.40
C TYR A 486 -2.85 -11.07 24.22
N GLY A 487 -3.92 -10.28 24.17
CA GLY A 487 -4.12 -9.22 23.19
C GLY A 487 -4.84 -8.02 23.82
N LYS A 488 -5.66 -7.34 23.00
CA LYS A 488 -6.41 -6.12 23.37
C LYS A 488 -7.09 -6.23 24.73
N ASN A 489 -7.86 -7.31 24.96
CA ASN A 489 -8.67 -7.47 26.17
C ASN A 489 -7.86 -7.46 27.47
N PHE A 490 -6.66 -8.03 27.44
CA PHE A 490 -5.78 -8.01 28.61
C PHE A 490 -5.19 -6.61 28.82
N ILE A 491 -4.72 -5.97 27.75
CA ILE A 491 -4.07 -4.65 27.84
C ILE A 491 -5.07 -3.60 28.36
N THR A 492 -6.29 -3.59 27.84
CA THR A 492 -7.36 -2.69 28.29
C THR A 492 -7.77 -2.98 29.73
N SER A 493 -7.91 -4.25 30.14
CA SER A 493 -8.22 -4.61 31.53
C SER A 493 -7.13 -4.19 32.53
N MET A 494 -5.91 -3.94 32.05
CA MET A 494 -4.80 -3.40 32.84
C MET A 494 -4.73 -1.86 32.83
N GLY A 495 -5.66 -1.20 32.12
CA GLY A 495 -5.80 0.26 32.07
C GLY A 495 -4.87 0.95 31.08
N PHE A 496 -4.46 0.27 30.01
CA PHE A 496 -3.60 0.84 28.96
C PHE A 496 -4.33 0.90 27.62
N SER A 497 -4.02 1.94 26.83
CA SER A 497 -4.29 1.93 25.40
C SER A 497 -3.51 0.79 24.74
N PRO A 498 -4.17 -0.12 23.99
CA PRO A 498 -3.49 -1.22 23.31
C PRO A 498 -2.38 -0.74 22.39
N ASP A 499 -2.66 0.28 21.60
CA ASP A 499 -1.73 0.82 20.61
C ASP A 499 -0.49 1.43 21.28
N ALA A 500 -0.69 2.34 22.24
CA ALA A 500 0.39 2.95 23.00
C ALA A 500 1.27 1.92 23.73
N PHE A 501 0.66 0.85 24.25
CA PHE A 501 1.38 -0.24 24.91
C PHE A 501 2.33 -0.98 23.95
N ILE A 502 1.89 -1.24 22.71
CA ILE A 502 2.72 -1.88 21.68
C ILE A 502 3.80 -0.92 21.18
N GLN A 503 3.50 0.37 21.01
CA GLN A 503 4.48 1.38 20.63
C GLN A 503 5.65 1.47 21.63
N MET A 504 5.34 1.42 22.93
CA MET A 504 6.36 1.36 23.98
C MET A 504 7.17 0.05 23.97
N ALA A 505 6.55 -1.06 23.52
CA ALA A 505 7.23 -2.33 23.36
C ALA A 505 8.34 -2.26 22.30
N PHE A 506 8.06 -1.60 21.16
CA PHE A 506 9.06 -1.42 20.09
C PHE A 506 10.26 -0.62 20.58
N GLN A 507 10.03 0.49 21.29
CA GLN A 507 11.11 1.30 21.88
C GLN A 507 11.91 0.50 22.92
N ALA A 508 11.23 -0.24 23.80
CA ALA A 508 11.88 -1.03 24.84
C ALA A 508 12.73 -2.17 24.25
N ALA A 509 12.21 -2.89 23.25
CA ALA A 509 12.93 -3.96 22.57
C ALA A 509 14.15 -3.43 21.80
N TYR A 510 13.99 -2.32 21.08
CA TYR A 510 15.09 -1.68 20.36
C TYR A 510 16.19 -1.21 21.32
N TYR A 511 15.83 -0.51 22.40
CA TYR A 511 16.77 -0.07 23.42
C TYR A 511 17.51 -1.24 24.08
N GLY A 512 16.82 -2.36 24.35
CA GLY A 512 17.42 -3.57 24.90
C GLY A 512 18.50 -4.19 24.00
N MET A 513 18.37 -4.02 22.69
CA MET A 513 19.34 -4.55 21.72
C MET A 513 20.49 -3.58 21.44
N TYR A 514 20.17 -2.30 21.27
CA TYR A 514 21.09 -1.30 20.73
C TYR A 514 21.58 -0.28 21.76
N GLY A 515 20.97 -0.22 22.95
CA GLY A 515 21.35 0.69 24.03
C GLY A 515 21.11 2.18 23.73
N ARG A 516 20.36 2.50 22.69
CA ARG A 516 20.10 3.86 22.20
C ARG A 516 18.64 4.06 21.83
N VAL A 517 18.25 5.33 21.77
CA VAL A 517 16.91 5.78 21.37
C VAL A 517 17.05 6.41 19.99
N GLU A 518 16.13 6.09 19.10
CA GLU A 518 16.18 6.51 17.69
C GLU A 518 14.81 7.01 17.24
N SER A 519 14.79 7.80 16.17
CA SER A 519 13.56 8.38 15.63
C SER A 519 12.57 7.29 15.20
N MET A 520 11.30 7.52 15.56
CA MET A 520 10.19 6.62 15.32
C MET A 520 9.04 7.36 14.63
N TYR A 521 8.28 6.63 13.84
CA TYR A 521 7.15 7.15 13.07
C TYR A 521 5.95 6.21 13.18
N GLU A 522 4.78 6.80 13.32
CA GLU A 522 3.48 6.14 13.19
C GLU A 522 2.50 7.07 12.46
N PRO A 523 1.71 6.57 11.50
CA PRO A 523 0.71 7.38 10.83
C PRO A 523 -0.55 7.56 11.70
N ALA A 524 -0.98 8.81 11.83
CA ALA A 524 -2.33 9.16 12.29
C ALA A 524 -3.21 9.54 11.09
N MET A 525 -4.41 8.99 11.04
CA MET A 525 -5.37 9.27 9.97
C MET A 525 -5.99 10.67 10.15
N THR A 526 -6.05 11.45 9.07
CA THR A 526 -6.69 12.78 9.05
C THR A 526 -7.94 12.84 8.14
N LYS A 527 -8.49 11.69 7.75
CA LYS A 527 -9.67 11.56 6.87
C LYS A 527 -10.97 12.14 7.46
N VAL A 528 -10.98 12.63 8.70
CA VAL A 528 -12.09 13.45 9.24
C VAL A 528 -12.15 14.83 8.57
N PHE A 529 -11.10 15.22 7.86
CA PHE A 529 -11.02 16.43 7.05
C PHE A 529 -11.14 16.09 5.56
N PHE A 530 -11.71 17.03 4.80
CA PHE A 530 -11.82 16.96 3.35
C PHE A 530 -10.43 16.80 2.72
N HIS A 531 -10.25 15.74 1.93
CA HIS A 531 -8.98 15.37 1.30
C HIS A 531 -7.83 15.23 2.32
N GLY A 532 -8.16 14.75 3.52
CA GLY A 532 -7.20 14.41 4.55
C GLY A 532 -6.40 13.16 4.19
N ARG A 533 -5.08 13.21 4.40
CA ARG A 533 -4.16 12.07 4.26
C ARG A 533 -3.76 11.56 5.64
N THR A 534 -2.47 11.66 5.97
CA THR A 534 -1.90 11.23 7.25
C THR A 534 -1.08 12.34 7.90
N GLU A 535 -1.02 12.34 9.23
CA GLU A 535 -0.06 13.09 10.04
C GLU A 535 0.90 12.10 10.74
N ALA A 536 2.08 12.56 11.18
CA ALA A 536 3.04 11.75 11.93
C ALA A 536 2.81 11.85 13.45
N VAL A 537 2.72 10.69 14.10
CA VAL A 537 2.84 10.56 15.56
C VAL A 537 4.32 10.30 15.88
N ARG A 538 4.94 11.22 16.61
CA ARG A 538 6.32 11.08 17.12
C ARG A 538 6.28 10.51 18.54
N GLN A 539 6.53 9.21 18.68
CA GLN A 539 6.32 8.46 19.92
C GLN A 539 7.48 8.59 20.92
N VAL A 540 8.64 9.06 20.46
CA VAL A 540 9.82 9.24 21.32
C VAL A 540 9.64 10.53 22.11
N THR A 541 9.50 10.39 23.42
CA THR A 541 9.24 11.47 24.36
C THR A 541 10.09 11.28 25.61
N HIS A 542 10.23 12.30 26.46
CA HIS A 542 10.92 12.13 27.75
C HIS A 542 10.28 11.05 28.60
N GLU A 543 8.95 10.94 28.58
CA GLU A 543 8.20 9.91 29.29
C GLU A 543 8.52 8.51 28.75
N SER A 544 8.62 8.34 27.43
CA SER A 544 9.00 7.05 26.84
C SER A 544 10.46 6.70 27.15
N VAL A 545 11.38 7.67 27.09
CA VAL A 545 12.80 7.47 27.44
C VAL A 545 13.00 7.12 28.91
N ASP A 546 12.27 7.77 29.81
CA ASP A 546 12.29 7.47 31.24
C ASP A 546 11.72 6.06 31.51
N PHE A 547 10.65 5.68 30.81
CA PHE A 547 10.11 4.32 30.86
C PHE A 547 11.14 3.27 30.44
N ILE A 548 11.73 3.36 29.25
CA ILE A 548 12.64 2.32 28.74
C ILE A 548 13.90 2.19 29.62
N ARG A 549 14.45 3.31 30.12
CA ARG A 549 15.59 3.30 31.05
C ARG A 549 15.21 2.66 32.38
N THR A 550 14.04 2.99 32.92
CA THR A 550 13.51 2.39 34.15
C THR A 550 13.23 0.89 33.98
N PHE A 551 12.70 0.49 32.82
CA PHE A 551 12.38 -0.90 32.50
C PHE A 551 13.63 -1.79 32.45
N TRP A 552 14.70 -1.34 31.82
CA TRP A 552 15.97 -2.07 31.73
C TRP A 552 16.84 -1.95 32.99
N GLY A 553 16.61 -0.95 33.84
CA GLY A 553 17.29 -0.81 35.13
C GLY A 553 16.74 -1.73 36.24
N GLU A 554 17.50 -1.80 37.33
CA GLU A 554 17.12 -2.48 38.57
C GLU A 554 16.09 -1.67 39.37
N ASN A 555 14.85 -1.66 38.89
CA ASN A 555 13.73 -0.93 39.49
C ASN A 555 12.62 -1.87 39.96
N PRO A 556 11.86 -1.50 41.02
CA PRO A 556 10.73 -2.31 41.47
C PRO A 556 9.63 -2.35 40.39
N PRO A 557 8.88 -3.47 40.25
CA PRO A 557 7.81 -3.63 39.26
C PRO A 557 6.78 -2.49 39.26
N THR A 558 6.44 -1.95 40.43
CA THR A 558 5.50 -0.84 40.56
C THR A 558 5.99 0.43 39.87
N ASN A 559 7.29 0.74 39.96
CA ASN A 559 7.89 1.89 39.29
C ASN A 559 7.91 1.68 37.77
N LYS A 560 8.29 0.49 37.30
CA LYS A 560 8.29 0.15 35.86
C LYS A 560 6.91 0.34 35.23
N VAL A 561 5.86 -0.17 35.89
CA VAL A 561 4.46 -0.06 35.42
C VAL A 561 3.96 1.39 35.46
N GLU A 562 4.35 2.16 36.47
CA GLU A 562 3.96 3.58 36.56
C GLU A 562 4.60 4.43 35.46
N LYS A 563 5.88 4.21 35.16
CA LYS A 563 6.55 4.90 34.04
C LYS A 563 5.95 4.51 32.68
N LEU A 564 5.61 3.23 32.50
CA LEU A 564 4.88 2.78 31.31
C LEU A 564 3.55 3.52 31.15
N ARG A 565 2.78 3.68 32.24
CA ARG A 565 1.50 4.38 32.22
C ARG A 565 1.64 5.80 31.72
N LYS A 566 2.59 6.56 32.27
CA LYS A 566 2.87 7.93 31.85
C LYS A 566 3.28 8.03 30.38
N ALA A 567 4.13 7.10 29.92
CA ALA A 567 4.53 7.06 28.52
C ALA A 567 3.34 6.76 27.59
N CYS A 568 2.46 5.82 27.97
CA CYS A 568 1.25 5.52 27.20
C CYS A 568 0.25 6.68 27.18
N GLU A 569 0.07 7.38 28.32
CA GLU A 569 -0.79 8.57 28.42
C GLU A 569 -0.28 9.69 27.50
N LYS A 570 1.03 9.93 27.49
CA LYS A 570 1.66 10.92 26.59
C LYS A 570 1.49 10.55 25.12
N HIS A 571 1.74 9.29 24.74
CA HIS A 571 1.54 8.81 23.37
C HIS A 571 0.08 8.97 22.93
N THR A 572 -0.88 8.62 23.79
CA THR A 572 -2.31 8.77 23.50
C THR A 572 -2.69 10.25 23.28
N ALA A 573 -2.10 11.17 24.06
CA ALA A 573 -2.31 12.61 23.89
C ALA A 573 -1.77 13.11 22.54
N ILE A 574 -0.54 12.73 22.17
CA ILE A 574 0.07 13.12 20.88
C ILE A 574 -0.74 12.56 19.71
N THR A 575 -1.20 11.31 19.81
CA THR A 575 -2.02 10.67 18.77
C THR A 575 -3.33 11.45 18.53
N LYS A 576 -3.98 11.94 19.60
CA LYS A 576 -5.19 12.78 19.50
C LYS A 576 -4.91 14.13 18.82
N GLU A 577 -3.75 14.72 19.07
CA GLU A 577 -3.35 15.97 18.43
C GLU A 577 -3.05 15.76 16.94
N ALA A 578 -2.31 14.71 16.60
CA ALA A 578 -2.01 14.35 15.21
C ALA A 578 -3.29 14.04 14.40
N ALA A 579 -4.23 13.29 14.97
CA ALA A 579 -5.52 12.99 14.32
C ALA A 579 -6.40 14.24 14.09
N LYS A 580 -6.17 15.33 14.84
CA LYS A 580 -6.79 16.65 14.61
C LYS A 580 -6.01 17.51 13.60
N ALA A 581 -5.04 16.92 12.91
CA ALA A 581 -4.13 17.60 11.98
C ALA A 581 -3.39 18.77 12.65
N GLN A 582 -2.98 18.59 13.92
CA GLN A 582 -2.18 19.56 14.67
C GLN A 582 -0.73 19.10 14.86
N GLY A 583 -0.29 18.08 14.13
CA GLY A 583 1.10 17.64 14.15
C GLY A 583 2.04 18.65 13.47
N GLN A 584 3.32 18.46 13.71
CA GLN A 584 4.37 19.33 13.18
C GLN A 584 4.88 18.90 11.80
N ASP A 585 4.89 17.60 11.52
CA ASP A 585 5.63 17.03 10.40
C ASP A 585 5.05 17.47 9.05
N ARG A 586 3.74 17.33 8.83
CA ARG A 586 3.11 17.74 7.55
C ARG A 586 3.15 19.24 7.33
N HIS A 587 3.00 20.02 8.41
CA HIS A 587 3.05 21.46 8.31
C HIS A 587 4.45 21.95 7.90
N LEU A 588 5.50 21.49 8.59
CA LEU A 588 6.88 21.85 8.25
C LEU A 588 7.28 21.33 6.87
N TYR A 589 6.83 20.13 6.49
CA TYR A 589 7.04 19.60 5.14
C TYR A 589 6.41 20.50 4.06
N ALA A 590 5.17 20.96 4.25
CA ALA A 590 4.51 21.88 3.31
C ALA A 590 5.27 23.21 3.18
N LEU A 591 5.79 23.76 4.29
CA LEU A 591 6.62 24.98 4.28
C LEU A 591 7.95 24.76 3.53
N MET A 592 8.60 23.61 3.75
CA MET A 592 9.82 23.23 3.03
C MET A 592 9.58 23.13 1.53
N CYS A 593 8.50 22.46 1.12
CA CYS A 593 8.11 22.35 -0.27
C CYS A 593 7.86 23.73 -0.89
N LEU A 594 7.12 24.61 -0.22
CA LEU A 594 6.89 25.98 -0.72
C LEU A 594 8.18 26.78 -0.87
N TRP A 595 9.10 26.68 0.08
CA TRP A 595 10.40 27.32 -0.04
C TRP A 595 11.14 26.81 -1.27
N GLN A 596 11.26 25.49 -1.42
CA GLN A 596 11.95 24.88 -2.56
C GLN A 596 11.29 25.27 -3.90
N ARG A 597 9.96 25.38 -3.95
CA ARG A 597 9.23 25.87 -5.13
C ARG A 597 9.60 27.32 -5.47
N SER A 598 9.71 28.20 -4.47
CA SER A 598 10.14 29.59 -4.70
C SER A 598 11.59 29.69 -5.21
N VAL A 599 12.47 28.78 -4.78
CA VAL A 599 13.85 28.70 -5.30
C VAL A 599 13.85 28.27 -6.77
N ASP A 600 13.10 27.22 -7.11
CA ASP A 600 13.01 26.67 -8.46
C ASP A 600 12.38 27.64 -9.46
N ALA A 601 11.42 28.45 -9.02
CA ALA A 601 10.76 29.48 -9.83
C ALA A 601 11.60 30.76 -10.03
N GLY A 602 12.79 30.86 -9.43
CA GLY A 602 13.66 32.04 -9.54
C GLY A 602 13.13 33.28 -8.82
N GLU A 603 12.15 33.14 -7.91
CA GLU A 603 11.51 34.25 -7.17
C GLU A 603 12.35 34.76 -5.98
N SER A 604 13.63 34.40 -5.91
CA SER A 604 14.52 34.75 -4.79
C SER A 604 14.90 36.24 -4.70
N ASP A 605 14.41 37.08 -5.60
CA ASP A 605 14.67 38.54 -5.60
C ASP A 605 13.96 39.32 -4.47
N SER A 606 13.08 38.68 -3.69
CA SER A 606 12.33 39.34 -2.60
C SER A 606 12.74 38.96 -1.17
N MET A 607 13.60 37.96 -0.99
CA MET A 607 13.89 37.38 0.35
C MET A 607 15.19 37.87 1.00
N SER A 608 15.94 38.79 0.39
CA SER A 608 17.13 39.39 1.02
C SER A 608 17.20 40.91 0.84
N ALA A 609 16.31 41.62 1.53
CA ALA A 609 16.51 43.05 1.76
C ALA A 609 16.06 43.43 3.17
N THR A 610 16.98 43.35 4.13
CA THR A 610 17.12 44.39 5.17
C THR A 610 18.47 44.25 5.91
N ASP A 611 19.25 45.32 5.76
CA ASP A 611 20.42 45.80 6.51
C ASP A 611 21.73 45.02 6.54
N GLY A 612 22.69 45.61 5.80
CA GLY A 612 24.12 45.36 5.93
C GLY A 612 24.74 46.10 7.12
N GLY A 613 25.60 45.39 7.83
CA GLY A 613 26.61 45.92 8.73
C GLY A 613 27.91 45.13 8.52
N SER A 614 28.99 45.81 8.15
CA SER A 614 30.24 45.21 7.65
C SER A 614 31.29 44.93 8.74
N THR A 615 32.16 43.96 8.46
CA THR A 615 33.49 43.63 9.05
C THR A 615 33.45 42.92 10.43
N ASN A 616 34.16 41.82 10.71
CA ASN A 616 35.53 41.41 10.40
C ASN A 616 35.73 39.88 10.50
N GLY A 617 36.70 39.34 9.76
CA GLY A 617 36.87 37.90 9.51
C GLY A 617 37.50 37.03 10.61
N TYR A 618 37.43 35.72 10.39
CA TYR A 618 38.43 34.77 10.85
C TYR A 618 38.37 33.50 9.97
N SER A 619 39.54 33.05 9.51
CA SER A 619 39.74 31.88 8.66
C SER A 619 39.64 30.58 9.47
N SER A 620 39.05 29.53 8.88
CA SER A 620 39.17 28.16 9.39
C SER A 620 40.26 27.39 8.63
N PRO A 621 41.12 26.62 9.31
CA PRO A 621 42.13 25.80 8.67
C PRO A 621 41.54 24.45 8.23
N VAL A 622 42.04 23.99 7.09
CA VAL A 622 41.82 22.67 6.51
C VAL A 622 42.64 21.65 7.28
N SER A 623 42.07 20.48 7.57
CA SER A 623 42.84 19.28 7.90
C SER A 623 42.34 18.10 7.09
N ASP A 624 43.08 17.80 6.03
CA ASP A 624 43.08 16.52 5.31
C ASP A 624 43.39 15.35 6.24
N ARG A 625 42.81 14.19 5.95
CA ARG A 625 43.51 12.90 6.08
C ARG A 625 42.87 11.78 5.23
N ASP A 626 43.56 11.51 4.12
CA ASP A 626 43.95 10.21 3.55
C ASP A 626 42.89 9.21 3.05
N GLY A 627 42.70 9.23 1.73
CA GLY A 627 42.32 8.09 0.90
C GLY A 627 43.52 7.51 0.16
N VAL A 628 43.62 6.18 0.10
CA VAL A 628 44.64 5.41 -0.64
C VAL A 628 44.21 5.27 -2.12
N PRO A 629 45.09 5.46 -3.13
CA PRO A 629 44.70 5.49 -4.53
C PRO A 629 45.05 4.20 -5.30
N SER A 630 44.40 4.02 -6.45
CA SER A 630 44.89 3.16 -7.55
C SER A 630 44.53 3.74 -8.92
N PRO A 631 45.33 3.47 -9.97
CA PRO A 631 45.75 4.50 -10.91
C PRO A 631 45.23 4.27 -12.34
N ASN A 632 45.04 5.35 -13.09
CA ASN A 632 44.99 5.29 -14.55
C ASN A 632 46.16 6.04 -15.20
N ARG A 633 46.91 5.26 -16.01
CA ARG A 633 47.85 5.66 -17.07
C ARG A 633 47.18 6.68 -18.01
N ALA A 634 47.77 7.84 -18.28
CA ALA A 634 48.95 8.14 -19.11
C ALA A 634 48.66 8.28 -20.61
N SER A 635 48.76 9.52 -21.12
CA SER A 635 49.47 9.90 -22.36
C SER A 635 49.33 11.42 -22.57
N MET A 636 50.42 12.19 -22.43
CA MET A 636 51.24 12.82 -23.49
C MET A 636 50.54 14.00 -24.21
N ALA A 637 51.14 15.12 -24.60
CA ALA A 637 52.40 15.84 -24.36
C ALA A 637 52.31 17.08 -25.30
N SER A 638 52.70 18.29 -24.87
CA SER A 638 53.43 19.28 -25.70
C SER A 638 53.60 20.63 -25.00
N GLU A 639 54.79 21.20 -25.21
CA GLU A 639 55.44 22.35 -24.57
C GLU A 639 55.05 23.75 -25.12
N GLU A 640 55.36 24.74 -24.27
CA GLU A 640 55.87 26.10 -24.49
C GLU A 640 55.34 27.05 -25.59
N GLY A 641 55.11 28.30 -25.18
CA GLY A 641 55.07 29.45 -26.10
C GLY A 641 54.47 30.72 -25.48
N SER A 642 55.30 31.55 -24.85
CA SER A 642 54.95 32.90 -24.40
C SER A 642 54.99 33.93 -25.54
N VAL A 643 53.90 34.66 -25.81
CA VAL A 643 53.93 35.97 -26.50
C VAL A 643 52.84 36.90 -25.95
N GLN A 644 53.25 38.10 -25.55
CA GLN A 644 52.40 39.21 -25.09
C GLN A 644 51.59 39.82 -26.25
N SER A 645 50.33 40.18 -25.99
CA SER A 645 49.63 41.24 -26.73
C SER A 645 48.54 41.87 -25.87
N SER A 646 48.72 43.17 -25.59
CA SER A 646 47.84 44.10 -24.91
C SER A 646 46.46 44.28 -25.57
N ARG A 647 45.39 44.30 -24.77
CA ARG A 647 44.20 45.18 -24.92
C ARG A 647 43.24 45.03 -23.71
N SER A 648 43.07 46.11 -22.96
CA SER A 648 42.00 46.30 -21.95
C SER A 648 40.72 46.84 -22.63
N PRO A 649 39.60 47.03 -21.91
CA PRO A 649 38.73 46.03 -21.29
C PRO A 649 37.29 46.14 -21.84
N THR A 650 36.56 45.03 -21.98
CA THR A 650 35.10 45.06 -22.15
C THR A 650 34.49 44.26 -21.03
N GLY A 651 33.77 44.96 -20.15
CA GLY A 651 33.13 44.39 -18.98
C GLY A 651 32.16 43.29 -19.36
N GLN A 652 32.36 42.12 -18.77
CA GLN A 652 31.29 41.20 -18.49
C GLN A 652 31.06 41.27 -16.99
N GLN A 653 29.95 41.89 -16.61
CA GLN A 653 29.34 41.69 -15.30
C GLN A 653 29.09 40.19 -15.17
N GLN A 654 29.92 39.50 -14.38
CA GLN A 654 29.48 38.28 -13.74
C GLN A 654 28.35 38.69 -12.79
N GLN A 655 27.10 38.51 -13.22
CA GLN A 655 26.01 38.32 -12.28
C GLN A 655 26.38 37.09 -11.44
N GLN A 656 26.82 37.33 -10.21
CA GLN A 656 26.77 36.32 -9.17
C GLN A 656 25.30 35.95 -9.01
N GLN A 657 24.88 34.80 -9.55
CA GLN A 657 23.66 34.14 -9.10
C GLN A 657 23.88 33.82 -7.61
N GLN A 658 23.32 34.65 -6.73
CA GLN A 658 23.21 34.32 -5.31
C GLN A 658 22.24 33.14 -5.22
N HIS A 659 22.76 31.96 -4.92
CA HIS A 659 21.92 30.80 -4.61
C HIS A 659 21.06 31.13 -3.39
N ALA A 660 19.75 30.92 -3.48
CA ALA A 660 18.84 31.06 -2.35
C ALA A 660 19.30 30.15 -1.20
N VAL A 661 19.47 30.73 -0.01
CA VAL A 661 19.97 30.02 1.17
C VAL A 661 18.81 29.24 1.80
N MET A 662 19.07 27.98 2.17
CA MET A 662 18.09 27.13 2.85
C MET A 662 17.74 27.69 4.24
N PRO A 663 16.45 27.76 4.62
CA PRO A 663 16.04 28.25 5.92
C PRO A 663 16.72 27.48 7.05
N ALA A 664 17.14 28.20 8.09
CA ALA A 664 17.95 27.65 9.17
C ALA A 664 17.37 26.37 9.80
N LEU A 665 16.04 26.30 9.95
CA LEU A 665 15.35 25.12 10.48
C LEU A 665 15.57 23.87 9.62
N PHE A 666 15.49 23.99 8.29
CA PHE A 666 15.63 22.85 7.37
C PHE A 666 17.10 22.48 7.12
N ALA A 667 18.02 23.42 7.31
CA ALA A 667 19.46 23.19 7.23
C ALA A 667 20.06 22.62 8.53
N ASP A 668 19.30 22.60 9.63
CA ASP A 668 19.74 22.08 10.93
C ASP A 668 19.79 20.55 10.95
N ALA A 669 20.77 19.99 11.67
CA ALA A 669 20.92 18.53 11.81
C ALA A 669 19.73 17.86 12.54
N GLY A 670 18.94 18.64 13.31
CA GLY A 670 17.68 18.18 13.88
C GLY A 670 16.66 17.79 12.81
N TRP A 671 16.61 18.52 11.68
CA TRP A 671 15.68 18.21 10.59
C TRP A 671 15.98 16.84 9.98
N ASP A 672 17.25 16.55 9.71
CA ASP A 672 17.67 15.22 9.23
C ASP A 672 17.40 14.13 10.27
N LYS A 673 17.64 14.42 11.55
CA LYS A 673 17.46 13.45 12.65
C LYS A 673 16.00 13.04 12.83
N ILE A 674 15.03 13.97 12.76
CA ILE A 674 13.62 13.62 12.89
C ILE A 674 13.09 12.90 11.65
N ASN A 675 13.56 13.27 10.45
CA ASN A 675 13.13 12.68 9.19
C ASN A 675 13.78 11.31 8.89
N ASN A 676 14.96 11.04 9.46
CA ASN A 676 15.58 9.72 9.40
C ASN A 676 14.90 8.73 10.36
N THR A 677 13.77 8.18 9.92
CA THR A 677 12.98 7.22 10.70
C THR A 677 13.67 5.87 10.77
N ILE A 678 14.11 5.47 11.97
CA ILE A 678 14.73 4.16 12.22
C ILE A 678 13.68 3.11 12.53
N LEU A 679 12.62 3.47 13.25
CA LEU A 679 11.50 2.57 13.56
C LEU A 679 10.24 3.12 12.87
N SER A 680 9.94 2.63 11.68
CA SER A 680 8.71 2.98 10.98
C SER A 680 7.66 1.95 11.32
N THR A 681 6.53 2.38 11.90
CA THR A 681 5.50 1.48 12.41
C THR A 681 4.13 1.84 11.86
N SER A 682 3.26 0.85 11.68
CA SER A 682 1.87 1.09 11.31
C SER A 682 0.96 -0.06 11.73
N ASN A 683 -0.27 0.28 12.12
CA ASN A 683 -1.26 -0.63 12.68
C ASN A 683 -2.44 -0.81 11.71
N CYS A 684 -2.80 -2.05 11.42
CA CYS A 684 -3.90 -2.42 10.52
C CYS A 684 -4.82 -3.48 11.16
N GLY A 685 -5.42 -3.17 12.31
CA GLY A 685 -6.29 -4.09 13.05
C GLY A 685 -7.58 -4.49 12.32
N ASN A 686 -7.61 -5.61 11.59
CA ASN A 686 -8.86 -6.13 11.00
C ASN A 686 -8.91 -7.69 11.04
N PRO A 687 -10.06 -8.30 11.37
CA PRO A 687 -10.20 -9.77 11.40
C PRO A 687 -9.98 -10.49 10.06
N SER A 688 -10.09 -9.78 8.94
CA SER A 688 -9.78 -10.31 7.59
C SER A 688 -8.29 -10.46 7.32
N LEU A 689 -7.44 -9.86 8.17
CA LEU A 689 -6.00 -9.86 7.98
C LEU A 689 -5.30 -10.80 8.96
N ARG A 690 -4.39 -11.60 8.40
CA ARG A 690 -3.46 -12.41 9.18
C ARG A 690 -2.24 -11.59 9.58
N HIS A 691 -1.64 -10.90 8.61
CA HIS A 691 -0.48 -10.01 8.78
C HIS A 691 -0.58 -8.81 7.84
N PHE A 692 0.21 -7.78 8.13
CA PHE A 692 0.42 -6.59 7.31
C PHE A 692 1.87 -6.19 7.46
N GLY A 693 2.48 -5.64 6.40
CA GLY A 693 3.84 -5.15 6.48
C GLY A 693 4.25 -4.29 5.29
N PHE A 694 5.45 -3.74 5.41
CA PHE A 694 6.12 -2.88 4.43
C PHE A 694 7.63 -2.96 4.68
N GLY A 695 8.45 -2.51 3.73
CA GLY A 695 9.91 -2.49 3.92
C GLY A 695 10.38 -1.32 4.79
N PRO A 696 11.66 -1.30 5.22
CA PRO A 696 12.19 -0.23 6.04
C PRO A 696 12.32 1.09 5.25
N THR A 697 11.98 2.22 5.86
CA THR A 697 12.04 3.55 5.23
C THR A 697 13.44 4.18 5.27
N SER A 698 14.37 3.61 6.02
CA SER A 698 15.78 4.00 6.06
C SER A 698 16.70 2.80 5.91
N GLY A 699 17.92 3.03 5.43
CA GLY A 699 18.93 1.97 5.28
C GLY A 699 19.26 1.24 6.59
N GLU A 700 19.14 1.96 7.70
CA GLU A 700 19.44 1.49 9.06
C GLU A 700 18.17 1.17 9.88
N GLY A 701 17.01 1.12 9.24
CA GLY A 701 15.72 1.05 9.91
C GLY A 701 15.03 -0.30 9.91
N PHE A 702 13.86 -0.32 10.56
CA PHE A 702 12.88 -1.39 10.52
C PHE A 702 11.55 -0.86 9.96
N GLY A 703 10.90 -1.67 9.11
CA GLY A 703 9.49 -1.52 8.77
C GLY A 703 8.67 -2.49 9.60
N ILE A 704 7.74 -2.00 10.42
CA ILE A 704 7.00 -2.82 11.39
C ILE A 704 5.50 -2.64 11.18
N GLY A 705 4.86 -3.65 10.58
CA GLY A 705 3.41 -3.76 10.54
C GLY A 705 2.91 -4.58 11.73
N TYR A 706 1.83 -4.14 12.39
CA TYR A 706 1.25 -4.90 13.50
C TYR A 706 -0.27 -4.88 13.51
N ILE A 707 -0.84 -5.91 14.13
CA ILE A 707 -2.28 -6.16 14.28
C ILE A 707 -2.53 -6.57 15.73
N ILE A 708 -3.38 -5.83 16.42
CA ILE A 708 -3.80 -6.14 17.79
C ILE A 708 -5.16 -6.83 17.73
N LYS A 709 -5.20 -8.14 18.00
CA LYS A 709 -6.43 -8.93 18.10
C LYS A 709 -6.86 -9.00 19.58
N ASP A 710 -8.10 -9.44 19.82
CA ASP A 710 -8.67 -9.52 21.18
C ASP A 710 -7.82 -10.35 22.16
N GLY A 711 -7.32 -11.49 21.69
CA GLY A 711 -6.54 -12.47 22.47
C GLY A 711 -5.09 -12.64 22.04
N SER A 712 -4.65 -11.98 20.96
CA SER A 712 -3.30 -12.14 20.40
C SER A 712 -2.78 -10.86 19.77
N ILE A 713 -1.48 -10.82 19.51
CA ILE A 713 -0.79 -9.73 18.80
C ILE A 713 -0.03 -10.35 17.63
N SER A 714 -0.16 -9.78 16.44
CA SER A 714 0.59 -10.22 15.25
C SER A 714 1.49 -9.07 14.78
N ILE A 715 2.78 -9.35 14.55
CA ILE A 715 3.76 -8.36 14.10
C ILE A 715 4.55 -8.92 12.93
N CYS A 716 4.75 -8.13 11.88
CA CYS A 716 5.67 -8.39 10.78
C CYS A 716 6.74 -7.28 10.79
N ALA A 717 8.00 -7.67 10.97
CA ALA A 717 9.13 -6.77 10.91
C ALA A 717 10.00 -7.08 9.68
N SER A 718 10.41 -6.02 8.98
CA SER A 718 11.37 -6.06 7.89
C SER A 718 12.58 -5.17 8.24
N SER A 719 13.79 -5.54 7.80
CA SER A 719 14.97 -4.68 7.91
C SER A 719 16.03 -5.03 6.88
N LYS A 720 17.01 -4.14 6.66
CA LYS A 720 18.21 -4.45 5.87
C LYS A 720 19.28 -5.10 6.75
N HIS A 721 19.17 -6.41 6.99
CA HIS A 721 20.10 -7.23 7.79
C HIS A 721 20.43 -6.71 9.20
N ARG A 722 19.41 -6.35 10.00
CA ARG A 722 19.60 -5.81 11.37
C ARG A 722 19.29 -6.80 12.50
N GLN A 723 19.59 -8.09 12.30
CA GLN A 723 19.22 -9.15 13.23
C GLN A 723 17.69 -9.14 13.51
N THR A 724 16.86 -9.04 12.46
CA THR A 724 15.40 -8.89 12.60
C THR A 724 14.80 -9.96 13.52
N ARG A 725 15.34 -11.19 13.44
CA ARG A 725 14.93 -12.29 14.30
C ARG A 725 15.14 -12.02 15.78
N ARG A 726 16.31 -11.48 16.15
CA ARG A 726 16.61 -11.13 17.54
C ARG A 726 15.71 -10.00 18.03
N PHE A 727 15.36 -9.06 17.16
CA PHE A 727 14.38 -8.01 17.48
C PHE A 727 13.00 -8.58 17.78
N ILE A 728 12.52 -9.51 16.95
CA ILE A 728 11.27 -10.23 17.21
C ILE A 728 11.30 -11.02 18.53
N GLU A 729 12.35 -11.79 18.77
CA GLU A 729 12.52 -12.57 20.02
C GLU A 729 12.60 -11.65 21.26
N ALA A 730 13.24 -10.48 21.14
CA ALA A 730 13.29 -9.48 22.21
C ALA A 730 11.90 -8.90 22.52
N MET A 731 11.08 -8.63 21.51
CA MET A 731 9.69 -8.18 21.70
C MET A 731 8.84 -9.25 22.38
N GLU A 732 8.95 -10.51 21.96
CA GLU A 732 8.23 -11.62 22.60
C GLU A 732 8.60 -11.71 24.10
N SER A 733 9.90 -11.65 24.41
CA SER A 733 10.38 -11.64 25.79
C SER A 733 9.85 -10.43 26.57
N TYR A 734 9.81 -9.24 25.95
CA TYR A 734 9.23 -8.04 26.57
C TYR A 734 7.75 -8.25 26.92
N PHE A 735 6.94 -8.76 25.99
CA PHE A 735 5.52 -9.00 26.24
C PHE A 735 5.29 -10.02 27.37
N LEU A 736 6.05 -11.11 27.39
CA LEU A 736 6.00 -12.08 28.48
C LEU A 736 6.37 -11.47 29.83
N GLU A 737 7.39 -10.62 29.87
CA GLU A 737 7.82 -9.97 31.10
C GLU A 737 6.81 -8.93 31.59
N MET A 738 6.28 -8.11 30.68
CA MET A 738 5.23 -7.15 31.02
C MET A 738 3.98 -7.82 31.59
N ARG A 739 3.58 -8.97 31.05
CA ARG A 739 2.48 -9.77 31.62
C ARG A 739 2.74 -10.16 33.08
N LYS A 740 3.99 -10.54 33.42
CA LYS A 740 4.38 -10.87 34.80
C LYS A 740 4.34 -9.63 35.68
N LEU A 741 4.94 -8.53 35.23
CA LEU A 741 5.00 -7.26 35.99
C LEU A 741 3.59 -6.74 36.32
N LEU A 742 2.70 -6.69 35.33
CA LEU A 742 1.31 -6.23 35.50
C LEU A 742 0.51 -7.12 36.48
N ARG A 743 0.69 -8.44 36.41
CA ARG A 743 0.05 -9.37 37.35
C ARG A 743 0.59 -9.22 38.78
N GLN A 744 1.88 -8.94 38.94
CA GLN A 744 2.49 -8.75 40.26
C GLN A 744 2.02 -7.45 40.92
N THR A 745 1.87 -6.37 40.15
CA THR A 745 1.45 -5.07 40.68
C THR A 745 -0.04 -5.05 41.03
N GLN A 746 -0.91 -5.73 40.29
CA GLN A 746 -2.34 -5.84 40.65
C GLN A 746 -2.58 -6.66 41.93
N ARG A 747 -1.83 -7.75 42.15
CA ARG A 747 -1.99 -8.62 43.34
C ARG A 747 -1.73 -7.92 44.68
N ARG A 748 -1.07 -6.76 44.68
CA ARG A 748 -0.80 -5.97 45.90
C ARG A 748 -1.88 -4.93 46.22
N GLY A 749 -2.88 -4.74 45.36
CA GLY A 749 -3.91 -3.69 45.50
C GLY A 749 -5.21 -4.09 46.18
N THR A 750 -5.50 -5.37 46.40
CA THR A 750 -6.78 -5.82 46.98
C THR A 750 -6.57 -6.83 48.11
N SER A 751 -6.87 -6.46 49.36
CA SER A 751 -6.83 -7.37 50.51
C SER A 751 -7.98 -8.40 50.53
N ALA A 752 -8.87 -8.38 49.53
CA ALA A 752 -10.06 -9.20 49.45
C ALA A 752 -9.87 -10.59 48.81
N ASP A 753 -8.72 -10.86 48.16
CA ASP A 753 -8.60 -12.00 47.23
C ASP A 753 -7.94 -13.27 47.81
N LYS A 754 -7.82 -13.37 49.15
CA LYS A 754 -7.28 -14.57 49.81
C LYS A 754 -8.18 -15.81 49.68
N ASN A 755 -9.48 -15.64 49.41
CA ASN A 755 -10.42 -16.75 49.27
C ASN A 755 -10.50 -17.32 47.84
N ALA A 756 -10.17 -16.55 46.80
CA ALA A 756 -10.13 -17.02 45.41
C ALA A 756 -8.92 -17.93 45.12
N SER A 757 -7.83 -17.74 45.88
CA SER A 757 -6.59 -18.53 45.79
C SER A 757 -6.81 -20.03 46.04
N ARG A 758 -7.70 -20.40 46.97
CA ARG A 758 -7.96 -21.81 47.31
C ARG A 758 -8.81 -22.54 46.29
N ALA A 759 -9.65 -21.82 45.53
CA ALA A 759 -10.49 -22.40 44.51
C ALA A 759 -9.70 -22.73 43.22
N ARG A 760 -8.69 -21.92 42.88
CA ARG A 760 -7.87 -22.12 41.67
C ARG A 760 -6.76 -23.16 41.82
N GLU A 761 -6.14 -23.29 43.00
CA GLU A 761 -5.17 -24.38 43.26
C GLU A 761 -5.81 -25.78 43.20
N ALA A 762 -7.12 -25.89 43.41
CA ALA A 762 -7.86 -27.14 43.26
C ALA A 762 -8.09 -27.52 41.78
N GLU A 763 -8.03 -26.54 40.86
CA GLU A 763 -8.28 -26.73 39.44
C GLU A 763 -6.99 -27.12 38.67
N GLU A 764 -5.82 -26.66 39.13
CA GLU A 764 -4.51 -27.05 38.58
C GLU A 764 -4.06 -28.47 38.96
N LYS A 765 -4.70 -29.12 39.94
CA LYS A 765 -4.33 -30.49 40.41
C LYS A 765 -5.15 -31.63 39.82
N ARG A 766 -5.89 -31.42 38.72
CA ARG A 766 -6.59 -32.53 38.04
C ARG A 766 -5.69 -33.26 37.04
N PRO A 767 -5.46 -34.58 37.15
CA PRO A 767 -4.66 -35.32 36.18
C PRO A 767 -5.40 -35.44 34.84
N LYS A 768 -4.67 -35.30 33.74
CA LYS A 768 -5.16 -35.55 32.38
C LYS A 768 -5.45 -37.05 32.18
N GLY A 769 -6.72 -37.41 31.95
CA GLY A 769 -7.13 -38.80 31.75
C GLY A 769 -8.33 -38.96 30.80
N GLN A 770 -8.03 -39.50 29.62
CA GLN A 770 -8.82 -40.34 28.71
C GLN A 770 -10.22 -39.93 28.20
N ARG A 771 -10.22 -39.73 26.88
CA ARG A 771 -11.28 -39.97 25.86
C ARG A 771 -12.37 -40.97 26.29
N LEU A 772 -13.64 -40.53 26.33
CA LEU A 772 -14.80 -41.40 26.17
C LEU A 772 -15.83 -40.78 25.21
N LYS A 773 -16.29 -41.58 24.25
CA LYS A 773 -17.41 -41.30 23.33
C LYS A 773 -18.73 -41.63 24.03
N SER A 774 -19.79 -40.84 23.84
CA SER A 774 -21.16 -41.37 23.57
C SER A 774 -22.24 -40.30 23.34
N ARG A 775 -22.84 -40.37 22.15
CA ARG A 775 -24.27 -40.30 21.79
C ARG A 775 -25.29 -39.64 22.75
N GLY A 776 -25.92 -38.60 22.20
CA GLY A 776 -27.26 -38.01 22.37
C GLY A 776 -28.27 -38.49 23.44
N ARG A 777 -28.94 -37.50 24.04
CA ARG A 777 -30.40 -37.50 24.27
C ARG A 777 -30.94 -36.08 24.47
N VAL A 778 -32.04 -35.77 23.79
CA VAL A 778 -32.84 -34.54 23.89
C VAL A 778 -33.76 -34.62 25.11
N ILE A 779 -33.86 -33.56 25.91
CA ILE A 779 -34.98 -33.33 26.85
C ILE A 779 -35.44 -31.87 26.74
N LYS A 780 -36.72 -31.71 26.39
CA LYS A 780 -37.52 -30.47 26.41
C LYS A 780 -37.91 -30.10 27.85
N GLY A 781 -38.08 -28.81 28.11
CA GLY A 781 -38.80 -28.26 29.27
C GLY A 781 -38.50 -26.76 29.39
N GLU A 782 -39.29 -25.92 28.71
CA GLU A 782 -40.41 -25.12 29.26
C GLU A 782 -39.98 -23.71 29.70
N ILE A 783 -40.64 -22.74 29.07
CA ILE A 783 -40.50 -21.30 29.21
C ILE A 783 -41.50 -20.83 30.25
N HIS A 784 -41.09 -20.00 31.22
CA HIS A 784 -41.85 -18.82 31.67
C HIS A 784 -41.03 -17.89 32.59
N PRO A 785 -41.43 -16.60 32.71
CA PRO A 785 -40.52 -15.46 32.58
C PRO A 785 -40.23 -14.76 33.91
N GLY A 786 -39.09 -14.07 34.01
CA GLY A 786 -38.79 -13.26 35.19
C GLY A 786 -37.60 -12.32 35.03
N ARG A 787 -37.91 -11.03 34.86
CA ARG A 787 -37.14 -9.82 35.21
C ARG A 787 -35.67 -9.76 34.78
N GLY A 788 -35.41 -8.93 33.77
CA GLY A 788 -34.08 -8.38 33.53
C GLY A 788 -33.66 -7.42 34.65
N PRO A 789 -32.36 -7.31 34.94
CA PRO A 789 -31.79 -6.14 35.60
C PRO A 789 -31.21 -5.18 34.56
N GLU A 790 -31.53 -3.92 34.82
CA GLU A 790 -31.09 -2.69 34.17
C GLU A 790 -29.57 -2.56 34.05
N ASP A 791 -29.20 -1.81 33.01
CA ASP A 791 -27.86 -1.43 32.62
C ASP A 791 -27.05 -0.83 33.78
N ALA A 792 -25.93 -1.49 34.11
CA ALA A 792 -24.85 -0.87 34.86
C ALA A 792 -23.81 -0.39 33.86
N GLU A 793 -23.77 0.93 33.65
CA GLU A 793 -22.72 1.64 32.92
C GLU A 793 -21.34 1.21 33.42
N SER A 794 -20.64 0.40 32.63
CA SER A 794 -19.20 0.19 32.79
C SER A 794 -18.46 1.36 32.14
N THR A 795 -17.73 2.10 32.95
CA THR A 795 -16.81 3.16 32.55
C THR A 795 -15.91 2.72 31.40
N ASP A 796 -16.11 3.39 30.27
CA ASP A 796 -15.46 3.17 28.98
C ASP A 796 -13.95 3.48 29.08
N GLY A 797 -13.11 2.46 28.93
CA GLY A 797 -11.68 2.64 28.70
C GLY A 797 -11.48 2.94 27.22
N THR A 798 -11.40 4.22 26.88
CA THR A 798 -11.35 4.72 25.50
C THR A 798 -10.08 4.26 24.78
N ASP A 799 -10.18 3.14 24.05
CA ASP A 799 -9.33 2.87 22.89
C ASP A 799 -9.83 3.79 21.77
N ASP A 800 -9.09 4.87 21.51
CA ASP A 800 -9.56 5.93 20.63
C ASP A 800 -9.52 5.57 19.15
N GLY A 801 -8.87 4.45 18.75
CA GLY A 801 -8.79 4.03 17.35
C GLY A 801 -8.19 5.09 16.40
N LEU A 802 -7.56 6.12 16.97
CA LEU A 802 -6.96 7.25 16.25
C LEU A 802 -5.53 6.96 15.79
N GLY A 803 -4.88 5.95 16.40
CA GLY A 803 -3.62 5.35 15.94
C GLY A 803 -3.92 4.03 15.22
N GLY A 804 -3.49 3.91 13.97
CA GLY A 804 -3.80 2.74 13.12
C GLY A 804 -5.17 2.75 12.44
N TYR A 805 -5.40 1.75 11.58
CA TYR A 805 -6.55 1.65 10.67
C TYR A 805 -7.69 0.71 11.14
N GLY A 806 -7.69 0.27 12.40
CA GLY A 806 -8.53 -0.84 12.86
C GLY A 806 -9.98 -0.52 13.22
N PHE A 807 -10.74 0.11 12.32
CA PHE A 807 -12.07 0.67 12.65
C PHE A 807 -13.28 0.01 11.94
N PHE A 808 -13.10 -0.88 10.97
CA PHE A 808 -14.24 -1.39 10.20
C PHE A 808 -15.18 -2.28 11.05
N ASP A 809 -16.48 -1.95 11.03
CA ASP A 809 -17.54 -2.69 11.73
C ASP A 809 -17.65 -4.11 11.17
N ALA A 810 -16.95 -5.03 11.82
CA ALA A 810 -16.97 -6.46 11.52
C ALA A 810 -18.22 -7.16 12.09
N GLY A 811 -19.27 -6.43 12.49
CA GLY A 811 -20.48 -6.99 13.09
C GLY A 811 -21.14 -8.07 12.23
N MET A 812 -21.23 -7.85 10.91
CA MET A 812 -21.73 -8.86 9.96
C MET A 812 -20.81 -10.06 9.82
N LEU A 813 -19.49 -9.86 9.82
CA LEU A 813 -18.49 -10.93 9.77
C LEU A 813 -18.55 -11.80 11.04
N ALA A 814 -18.66 -11.19 12.21
CA ALA A 814 -18.78 -11.90 13.48
C ALA A 814 -20.07 -12.74 13.57
N GLN A 815 -21.19 -12.23 13.03
CA GLN A 815 -22.44 -12.98 12.91
C GLN A 815 -22.32 -14.14 11.90
N ALA A 816 -21.69 -13.91 10.75
CA ALA A 816 -21.48 -14.93 9.73
C ALA A 816 -20.56 -16.08 10.23
N LEU A 817 -19.50 -15.74 10.97
CA LEU A 817 -18.61 -16.72 11.59
C LEU A 817 -19.35 -17.55 12.66
N LYS A 818 -20.20 -16.93 13.49
CA LYS A 818 -21.01 -17.63 14.50
C LYS A 818 -22.09 -18.54 13.90
N ALA A 819 -22.72 -18.13 12.80
CA ALA A 819 -23.76 -18.93 12.13
C ALA A 819 -23.21 -20.21 11.47
N LYS A 820 -21.90 -20.27 11.20
CA LYS A 820 -21.25 -21.39 10.52
C LYS A 820 -20.87 -22.54 11.45
N ASP A 821 -20.66 -22.28 12.76
CA ASP A 821 -20.36 -23.33 13.75
C ASP A 821 -21.49 -24.37 13.91
N GLU A 822 -22.67 -24.11 13.33
CA GLU A 822 -23.84 -25.01 13.38
C GLU A 822 -24.02 -25.90 12.14
N VAL A 823 -23.30 -25.69 11.03
CA VAL A 823 -23.57 -26.42 9.77
C VAL A 823 -22.27 -26.85 9.06
N ALA A 824 -21.88 -28.11 9.25
CA ALA A 824 -20.82 -28.76 8.48
C ALA A 824 -21.34 -30.02 7.79
N GLU A 825 -21.66 -29.92 6.50
CA GLU A 825 -21.79 -31.08 5.60
C GLU A 825 -21.01 -30.87 4.28
N LYS A 826 -20.49 -31.97 3.75
CA LYS A 826 -19.59 -32.05 2.59
C LYS A 826 -20.37 -31.98 1.27
N PRO A 827 -19.88 -31.28 0.24
CA PRO A 827 -20.32 -31.52 -1.13
C PRO A 827 -19.34 -32.44 -1.88
N SER A 828 -19.90 -33.40 -2.62
CA SER A 828 -19.23 -34.09 -3.72
C SER A 828 -19.80 -33.55 -5.02
N GLU A 829 -18.96 -33.29 -6.03
CA GLU A 829 -19.40 -33.42 -7.43
C GLU A 829 -18.23 -33.51 -8.40
N LYS A 830 -18.37 -34.42 -9.37
CA LYS A 830 -17.55 -34.55 -10.58
C LYS A 830 -18.29 -33.85 -11.72
N ALA A 831 -17.62 -32.99 -12.49
CA ALA A 831 -18.15 -32.46 -13.74
C ALA A 831 -17.14 -32.65 -14.87
N ALA A 832 -17.63 -33.13 -16.02
CA ALA A 832 -16.87 -33.42 -17.22
C ALA A 832 -16.43 -32.14 -17.95
N HIS A 833 -15.19 -32.15 -18.46
CA HIS A 833 -14.55 -31.04 -19.14
C HIS A 833 -15.04 -30.87 -20.59
N GLN A 834 -15.46 -29.64 -20.95
CA GLN A 834 -15.36 -29.16 -22.33
C GLN A 834 -14.22 -28.13 -22.37
N ARG A 835 -13.24 -28.39 -23.25
CA ARG A 835 -12.07 -27.53 -23.44
C ARG A 835 -12.48 -26.21 -24.10
N ARG A 836 -12.21 -25.08 -23.44
CA ARG A 836 -12.06 -23.78 -24.09
C ARG A 836 -10.56 -23.56 -24.30
N GLU A 837 -10.18 -23.14 -25.49
CA GLU A 837 -8.79 -22.78 -25.80
C GLU A 837 -8.59 -21.28 -25.51
N VAL A 838 -7.37 -20.87 -25.15
CA VAL A 838 -6.98 -19.45 -25.16
C VAL A 838 -7.29 -18.89 -26.54
N GLY A 839 -7.83 -17.66 -26.60
CA GLY A 839 -8.12 -17.00 -27.88
C GLY A 839 -6.89 -17.00 -28.80
N LYS A 840 -7.10 -16.96 -30.12
CA LYS A 840 -5.99 -17.04 -31.09
C LYS A 840 -4.85 -16.09 -30.72
N LYS A 841 -3.61 -16.59 -30.85
CA LYS A 841 -2.37 -15.80 -30.91
C LYS A 841 -2.46 -14.86 -32.10
N LEU A 842 -2.83 -13.60 -31.90
CA LEU A 842 -3.00 -12.64 -32.99
C LEU A 842 -2.23 -11.38 -32.65
N ARG A 843 -1.45 -10.89 -33.61
CA ARG A 843 -0.84 -9.56 -33.53
C ARG A 843 -1.96 -8.54 -33.53
N LEU A 844 -1.90 -7.53 -32.65
CA LEU A 844 -2.90 -6.46 -32.56
C LEU A 844 -3.13 -5.71 -33.89
N MET A 845 -2.19 -5.79 -34.84
CA MET A 845 -2.37 -5.31 -36.22
C MET A 845 -3.46 -6.05 -37.02
N GLU A 846 -4.03 -7.15 -36.51
CA GLU A 846 -5.11 -7.90 -37.16
C GLU A 846 -6.52 -7.54 -36.62
N TYR A 847 -6.64 -6.46 -35.84
CA TYR A 847 -7.91 -5.90 -35.36
C TYR A 847 -8.33 -4.62 -36.09
#